data_AF-A0AAD5BIL9-F1
#
_entry.id   AF-A0AAD5BIL9-F1
#
_cell.length_a   1.000
_cell.length_b   1.000
_cell.length_c   1.000
_cell.angle_alpha   90.00
_cell.angle_beta   90.00
_cell.angle_gamma   90.00
#
_symmetry.space_group_name_H-M   'P 1'
#
loop_
_entity.id
_entity.type
_entity.pdbx_description
1 polymer ?
#
loop_
_entity_poly.entity_id
_entity_poly.type
_entity_poly.pdbx_seq_one_letter_code
_entity_poly.pdbx_strand_id
1 'polypeptide(L)'
;MSTTYTLRVSDNASITPYSDKANLPSAILQNLIEEGTDFPHPLVFKIANESDPFNYTYIGVKEFTSESDEIMLPRFVSDKLHNPTTVVVEMRRDIPKATSLRLKPLLFYPINNWKHFLESRLSHYTVVNKGDVLTIEDGGLKYQLQAEQINDSDAVNVASIIDTDVVLDMVPLNDSVAEQQLEFHRNYYDQFGSVVELKSGEEVVIHGLSSFMDPKFVPRLYSIDITQWNSHSLVVELVTENPARLINVDFVVGTSKLLTLDNFAYSSLAEDDTLVKQIENGLGTRKAINIDLRDDLIVNKLNRSKSLLDEGESEGDVDADERFLYVIPFTWQGKEDVLLRISDKKEHETVEADTGDLKKCPKCFKLIPKDNFTLHEARCRKHKSEPVDSQLLKFKHKQLYEKQYQCSCSQTFATFFDMVNHKARCPNTMIECRFCHLIVPQETATYEDTYQGLTHHENVCGNKTQECYKCGKVIRRKDLVKHMKLHELDKVEYNHAVTFNKCANVNCINSQSESANELQLCDLCFGPLYISQNDPTNIKLQSRIERKYMLQLSKGCGQCWCNNEFCKTGNPKLSHNTMKDNLQLMQVAFASIHKPLLPINNKNGAGEGENGSAADNMFWFCVNESVSKKKLWFDMLKEEGEYANDDIILQALKVNNDESSVRQWLKSNAISGGSQ
;
A
#
# COMPACT_ATOMS: atom_id res chain seq x y z
N MET A 1 16.24 31.01 36.93
CA MET A 1 16.51 32.33 36.32
C MET A 1 17.13 32.03 34.97
N SER A 2 16.61 32.62 33.89
CA SER A 2 17.13 32.36 32.54
C SER A 2 18.42 33.14 32.36
N THR A 3 19.53 32.47 32.09
CA THR A 3 20.84 33.11 31.87
C THR A 3 20.84 33.79 30.51
N THR A 4 21.01 35.11 30.50
CA THR A 4 21.05 35.94 29.29
C THR A 4 22.49 36.34 28.97
N TYR A 5 22.86 36.29 27.69
CA TYR A 5 24.18 36.65 27.19
C TYR A 5 24.06 37.83 26.22
N THR A 6 24.93 38.83 26.36
CA THR A 6 25.02 39.94 25.39
C THR A 6 26.23 39.72 24.51
N LEU A 7 26.03 39.58 23.20
CA LEU A 7 27.06 39.21 22.23
C LEU A 7 27.13 40.22 21.09
N ARG A 8 28.34 40.51 20.60
CA ARG A 8 28.55 41.34 19.41
C ARG A 8 28.37 40.52 18.14
N VAL A 9 27.71 41.09 17.14
CA VAL A 9 27.51 40.40 15.86
C VAL A 9 28.76 40.57 15.01
N SER A 10 29.36 39.45 14.63
CA SER A 10 30.56 39.39 13.78
C SER A 10 30.21 38.89 12.38
N ASP A 11 30.74 39.54 11.35
CA ASP A 11 30.55 39.13 9.95
C ASP A 11 31.56 38.03 9.56
N ASN A 12 31.05 36.87 9.14
CA ASN A 12 31.89 35.82 8.56
C ASN A 12 31.17 35.10 7.41
N ALA A 13 31.86 34.92 6.29
CA ALA A 13 31.30 34.39 5.04
C ALA A 13 31.05 32.87 5.03
N SER A 14 31.33 32.17 6.14
CA SER A 14 31.29 30.71 6.25
C SER A 14 29.93 30.14 6.67
N ILE A 15 28.96 30.99 7.04
CA ILE A 15 27.61 30.56 7.43
C ILE A 15 26.68 30.56 6.23
N THR A 16 25.86 29.51 6.13
CA THR A 16 24.81 29.39 5.12
C THR A 16 23.82 30.54 5.27
N PRO A 17 23.62 31.38 4.25
CA PRO A 17 22.88 32.64 4.40
C PRO A 17 21.39 32.47 4.71
N TYR A 18 20.77 31.35 4.29
CA TYR A 18 19.35 31.03 4.49
C TYR A 18 19.18 29.87 5.48
N SER A 19 19.50 30.14 6.74
CA SER A 19 19.37 29.22 7.87
C SER A 19 19.07 30.03 9.14
N ASP A 20 18.55 29.38 10.17
CA ASP A 20 18.39 29.93 11.52
C ASP A 20 19.49 29.48 12.48
N LYS A 21 20.49 28.73 12.01
CA LYS A 21 21.55 28.17 12.85
C LYS A 21 22.74 29.13 12.93
N ALA A 22 23.00 29.63 14.14
CA ALA A 22 24.11 30.53 14.41
C ALA A 22 25.31 29.80 15.04
N ASN A 23 26.50 30.39 14.94
CA ASN A 23 27.65 29.93 15.72
C ASN A 23 27.77 30.78 16.98
N LEU A 24 27.88 30.12 18.13
CA LEU A 24 27.94 30.75 19.46
C LEU A 24 29.35 30.58 20.08
N PRO A 25 29.74 31.40 21.08
CA PRO A 25 30.97 31.20 21.82
C PRO A 25 30.96 29.89 22.64
N SER A 26 32.11 29.22 22.72
CA SER A 26 32.27 28.01 23.54
C SER A 26 32.02 28.22 25.04
N ALA A 27 32.22 29.45 25.53
CA ALA A 27 31.90 29.84 26.91
C ALA A 27 30.43 29.63 27.26
N ILE A 28 29.50 29.81 26.31
CA ILE A 28 28.07 29.58 26.53
C ILE A 28 27.82 28.10 26.79
N LEU A 29 28.43 27.21 26.00
CA LEU A 29 28.31 25.77 26.23
C LEU A 29 28.89 25.35 27.59
N GLN A 30 30.04 25.90 27.98
CA GLN A 30 30.66 25.62 29.28
C GLN A 30 29.74 26.02 30.44
N ASN A 31 29.18 27.24 30.40
CA ASN A 31 28.24 27.70 31.43
C ASN A 31 26.99 26.80 31.51
N LEU A 32 26.47 26.35 30.37
CA LEU A 32 25.30 25.46 30.33
C LEU A 32 25.60 24.05 30.89
N ILE A 33 26.83 23.55 30.74
CA ILE A 33 27.28 22.29 31.35
C ILE A 33 27.42 22.45 32.87
N GLU A 34 27.95 23.57 33.34
CA GLU A 34 28.12 23.86 34.76
C GLU A 34 26.78 24.07 35.49
N GLU A 35 25.75 24.56 34.80
CA GLU A 35 24.39 24.68 35.32
C GLU A 35 23.72 23.31 35.64
N GLY A 36 24.32 22.18 35.24
CA GLY A 36 23.97 20.85 35.74
C GLY A 36 22.60 20.30 35.35
N THR A 37 21.99 20.78 34.26
CA THR A 37 20.63 20.38 33.83
C THR A 37 20.63 19.53 32.55
N ASP A 38 19.64 18.66 32.42
CA ASP A 38 19.34 17.94 31.17
C ASP A 38 19.22 18.93 29.99
N PHE A 39 20.02 18.70 28.95
CA PHE A 39 20.04 19.54 27.76
C PHE A 39 18.82 19.21 26.87
N PRO A 40 17.95 20.18 26.57
CA PRO A 40 16.95 19.98 25.54
C PRO A 40 17.66 19.82 24.18
N HIS A 41 17.29 18.78 23.44
CA HIS A 41 17.71 18.59 22.06
C HIS A 41 16.52 18.90 21.13
N PRO A 42 16.65 19.84 20.17
CA PRO A 42 17.80 20.72 19.89
C PRO A 42 17.94 21.90 20.88
N LEU A 43 19.13 22.52 20.92
CA LEU A 43 19.36 23.77 21.66
C LEU A 43 18.78 24.97 20.90
N VAL A 44 17.80 25.64 21.49
CA VAL A 44 17.14 26.82 20.91
C VAL A 44 17.37 28.04 21.79
N PHE A 45 17.71 29.16 21.15
CA PHE A 45 17.89 30.44 21.81
C PHE A 45 16.93 31.47 21.23
N LYS A 46 16.32 32.26 22.10
CA LYS A 46 15.67 33.51 21.73
C LYS A 46 16.75 34.58 21.59
N ILE A 47 16.75 35.25 20.45
CA ILE A 47 17.68 36.33 20.14
C ILE A 47 16.90 37.62 19.87
N ALA A 48 17.30 38.71 20.53
CA ALA A 48 16.70 40.02 20.35
C ALA A 48 17.79 41.05 20.05
N ASN A 49 17.44 42.06 19.25
CA ASN A 49 18.30 43.22 19.08
C ASN A 49 18.39 43.97 20.41
N GLU A 50 19.60 44.29 20.88
CA GLU A 50 19.77 45.02 22.14
C GLU A 50 19.10 46.41 22.09
N SER A 51 19.09 47.05 20.91
CA SER A 51 18.47 48.36 20.70
C SER A 51 16.94 48.30 20.57
N ASP A 52 16.38 47.12 20.25
CA ASP A 52 14.95 46.90 20.12
C ASP A 52 14.57 45.51 20.68
N PRO A 53 14.31 45.41 21.99
CA PRO A 53 13.97 44.14 22.64
C PRO A 53 12.64 43.53 22.16
N PHE A 54 11.78 44.31 21.49
CA PHE A 54 10.52 43.82 20.92
C PHE A 54 10.73 43.13 19.57
N ASN A 55 11.82 43.43 18.86
CA ASN A 55 12.22 42.70 17.66
C ASN A 55 13.12 41.51 18.02
N TYR A 56 12.51 40.34 18.09
CA TYR A 56 13.19 39.09 18.43
C TYR A 56 12.83 37.96 17.47
N THR A 57 13.71 36.97 17.40
CA THR A 57 13.44 35.69 16.73
C THR A 57 14.04 34.54 17.53
N TYR A 58 13.92 33.33 17.02
CA TYR A 58 14.49 32.13 17.62
C TYR A 58 15.50 31.53 16.65
N ILE A 59 16.60 31.01 17.20
CA ILE A 59 17.71 30.44 16.46
C ILE A 59 18.11 29.10 17.06
N GLY A 60 18.61 28.22 16.19
CA GLY A 60 19.32 27.02 16.60
C GLY A 60 20.83 27.26 16.70
N VAL A 61 21.54 26.28 17.25
CA VAL A 61 23.00 26.27 17.25
C VAL A 61 23.51 25.43 16.09
N LYS A 62 24.42 25.99 15.29
CA LYS A 62 25.22 25.21 14.34
C LYS A 62 26.42 24.60 15.05
N GLU A 63 27.29 25.46 15.60
CA GLU A 63 28.52 25.08 16.28
C GLU A 63 28.90 26.10 17.37
N PHE A 64 29.73 25.68 18.33
CA PHE A 64 30.27 26.55 19.38
C PHE A 64 31.71 26.99 19.06
N THR A 65 31.89 27.71 17.94
CA THR A 65 33.22 28.05 17.37
C THR A 65 33.51 29.55 17.30
N SER A 66 32.58 30.41 17.72
CA SER A 66 32.78 31.87 17.67
C SER A 66 33.78 32.36 18.72
N GLU A 67 34.37 33.54 18.48
CA GLU A 67 35.25 34.20 19.44
C GLU A 67 34.49 34.53 20.74
N SER A 68 35.25 34.79 21.82
CA SER A 68 34.65 35.18 23.10
C SER A 68 33.84 36.46 22.91
N ASP A 69 32.59 36.46 23.40
CA ASP A 69 31.64 37.58 23.31
C ASP A 69 31.13 37.92 21.90
N GLU A 70 31.36 37.05 20.90
CA GLU A 70 30.89 37.24 19.52
C GLU A 70 29.91 36.16 19.05
N ILE A 71 28.95 36.54 18.23
CA ILE A 71 28.00 35.62 17.57
C ILE A 71 28.01 35.84 16.07
N MET A 72 28.11 34.73 15.34
CA MET A 72 28.01 34.74 13.88
C MET A 72 26.59 34.36 13.49
N LEU A 73 25.85 35.33 12.93
CA LEU A 73 24.46 35.16 12.51
C LEU A 73 24.36 34.89 11.02
N PRO A 74 23.47 33.97 10.58
CA PRO A 74 23.05 33.91 9.19
C PRO A 74 22.47 35.26 8.75
N ARG A 75 22.70 35.63 7.48
CA ARG A 75 22.18 36.87 6.90
C ARG A 75 20.65 36.99 7.07
N PHE A 76 19.94 35.87 6.88
CA PHE A 76 18.50 35.78 7.14
C PHE A 76 18.07 36.25 8.54
N VAL A 77 18.82 35.85 9.58
CA VAL A 77 18.54 36.23 10.98
C VAL A 77 18.93 37.69 11.23
N SER A 78 20.07 38.12 10.69
CA SER A 78 20.52 39.52 10.79
C SER A 78 19.50 40.48 10.18
N ASP A 79 19.00 40.18 8.97
CA ASP A 79 18.01 40.98 8.28
C ASP A 79 16.70 41.09 9.09
N LYS A 80 16.24 39.99 9.71
CA LYS A 80 15.06 40.00 10.61
C LYS A 80 15.24 40.90 11.82
N LEU A 81 16.44 40.93 12.40
CA LEU A 81 16.76 41.75 13.57
C LEU A 81 17.15 43.20 13.22
N HIS A 82 16.97 43.61 11.95
CA HIS A 82 17.37 44.91 11.41
C HIS A 82 18.87 45.19 11.49
N ASN A 83 19.69 44.19 11.18
CA ASN A 83 21.16 44.25 11.18
C ASN A 83 21.74 44.78 12.51
N PRO A 84 21.54 44.02 13.61
CA PRO A 84 21.99 44.41 14.93
C PRO A 84 23.52 44.42 15.03
N THR A 85 24.08 45.39 15.75
CA THR A 85 25.50 45.37 16.14
C THR A 85 25.75 44.51 17.38
N THR A 86 24.74 44.39 18.24
CA THR A 86 24.79 43.62 19.49
C THR A 86 23.42 43.01 19.75
N VAL A 87 23.43 41.78 20.24
CA VAL A 87 22.23 40.97 20.45
C VAL A 87 22.21 40.38 21.84
N VAL A 88 21.02 40.27 22.39
CA VAL A 88 20.76 39.57 23.65
C VAL A 88 20.25 38.17 23.33
N VAL A 89 20.93 37.16 23.88
CA VAL A 89 20.66 35.75 23.63
C VAL A 89 20.21 35.10 24.93
N GLU A 90 19.05 34.45 24.89
CA GLU A 90 18.42 33.78 26.03
C GLU A 90 18.07 32.34 25.65
N MET A 91 18.49 31.34 26.43
CA MET A 91 18.11 29.95 26.17
C MET A 91 16.62 29.73 26.41
N ARG A 92 15.95 29.01 25.49
CA ARG A 92 14.57 28.58 25.66
C ARG A 92 14.48 27.07 25.72
N ARG A 93 13.80 26.58 26.76
CA ARG A 93 13.63 25.15 27.04
C ARG A 93 12.20 24.65 26.77
N ASP A 94 11.27 25.58 26.51
CA ASP A 94 9.83 25.38 26.43
C ASP A 94 9.28 25.43 24.99
N ILE A 95 10.11 25.16 23.98
CA ILE A 95 9.70 25.18 22.58
C ILE A 95 9.01 23.84 22.23
N PRO A 96 7.73 23.84 21.82
CA PRO A 96 7.04 22.62 21.46
C PRO A 96 7.59 22.04 20.16
N LYS A 97 7.47 20.72 20.00
CA LYS A 97 7.79 20.02 18.76
C LYS A 97 6.68 20.22 17.73
N ALA A 98 7.05 20.37 16.46
CA ALA A 98 6.11 20.43 15.36
C ALA A 98 5.55 19.03 15.07
N THR A 99 4.23 18.93 14.91
CA THR A 99 3.50 17.73 14.46
C THR A 99 2.91 17.95 13.07
N SER A 100 2.53 19.19 12.75
CA SER A 100 2.09 19.59 11.41
C SER A 100 2.55 21.00 11.08
N LEU A 101 2.78 21.27 9.81
CA LEU A 101 3.21 22.58 9.32
C LEU A 101 2.55 22.86 7.97
N ARG A 102 1.77 23.94 7.91
CA ARG A 102 1.16 24.45 6.67
C ARG A 102 2.04 25.53 6.08
N LEU A 103 2.57 25.28 4.89
CA LEU A 103 3.45 26.18 4.17
C LEU A 103 2.77 26.71 2.92
N LYS A 104 2.81 28.03 2.75
CA LYS A 104 2.26 28.72 1.59
C LYS A 104 3.39 29.24 0.71
N PRO A 105 3.51 28.83 -0.56
CA PRO A 105 4.53 29.36 -1.44
C PRO A 105 4.16 30.79 -1.84
N LEU A 106 5.14 31.69 -1.88
CA LEU A 106 4.92 33.10 -2.28
C LEU A 106 4.78 33.29 -3.79
N LEU A 107 5.27 32.33 -4.57
CA LEU A 107 5.23 32.30 -6.03
C LEU A 107 4.91 30.89 -6.50
N PHE A 108 4.59 30.73 -7.78
CA PHE A 108 4.55 29.42 -8.40
C PHE A 108 5.98 28.86 -8.54
N TYR A 109 6.20 27.64 -8.06
CA TYR A 109 7.46 26.93 -8.24
C TYR A 109 7.20 25.54 -8.86
N PRO A 110 7.89 25.17 -9.95
CA PRO A 110 7.69 23.90 -10.65
C PRO A 110 8.35 22.73 -9.89
N ILE A 111 7.86 22.41 -8.69
CA ILE A 111 8.36 21.34 -7.84
C ILE A 111 7.40 20.16 -7.89
N ASN A 112 7.90 18.99 -8.33
CA ASN A 112 7.09 17.79 -8.50
C ASN A 112 6.68 17.13 -7.17
N ASN A 113 7.52 17.20 -6.13
CA ASN A 113 7.21 16.65 -4.81
C ASN A 113 7.65 17.61 -3.71
N TRP A 114 6.71 18.44 -3.26
CA TRP A 114 6.93 19.42 -2.20
C TRP A 114 7.33 18.77 -0.88
N LYS A 115 6.72 17.65 -0.50
CA LYS A 115 7.00 16.96 0.77
C LYS A 115 8.48 16.58 0.86
N HIS A 116 9.01 15.93 -0.17
CA HIS A 116 10.40 15.51 -0.17
C HIS A 116 11.38 16.69 -0.28
N PHE A 117 11.07 17.66 -1.14
CA PHE A 117 11.87 18.89 -1.28
C PHE A 117 12.02 19.59 0.08
N LEU A 118 10.94 19.67 0.84
CA LEU A 118 10.92 20.29 2.15
C LEU A 118 11.59 19.44 3.22
N GLU A 119 11.37 18.13 3.28
CA GLU A 119 12.07 17.25 4.23
C GLU A 119 13.60 17.35 4.10
N SER A 120 14.12 17.39 2.87
CA SER A 120 15.56 17.54 2.64
C SER A 120 16.07 18.93 3.07
N ARG A 121 15.31 19.99 2.76
CA ARG A 121 15.80 21.37 2.86
C ARG A 121 15.48 22.07 4.17
N LEU A 122 14.37 21.71 4.82
CA LEU A 122 13.98 22.22 6.14
C LEU A 122 14.94 21.76 7.25
N SER A 123 15.78 20.76 7.02
CA SER A 123 16.88 20.37 7.92
C SER A 123 17.88 21.51 8.22
N HIS A 124 17.94 22.53 7.37
CA HIS A 124 18.74 23.74 7.59
C HIS A 124 18.13 24.70 8.62
N TYR A 125 16.86 24.48 8.98
CA TYR A 125 16.14 25.24 9.98
C TYR A 125 15.94 24.39 11.23
N THR A 126 15.99 25.02 12.40
CA THR A 126 15.79 24.40 13.71
C THR A 126 14.38 24.66 14.22
N VAL A 127 13.94 25.91 14.04
CA VAL A 127 12.64 26.40 14.47
C VAL A 127 11.93 27.12 13.34
N VAL A 128 10.59 27.08 13.39
CA VAL A 128 9.72 27.81 12.49
C VAL A 128 8.78 28.68 13.33
N ASN A 129 8.66 29.96 13.01
CA ASN A 129 7.64 30.84 13.59
C ASN A 129 6.48 31.01 12.62
N LYS A 130 5.26 31.15 13.16
CA LYS A 130 4.08 31.48 12.38
C LYS A 130 4.27 32.85 11.71
N GLY A 131 4.00 32.90 10.41
CA GLY A 131 4.14 34.07 9.55
C GLY A 131 5.53 34.24 8.94
N ASP A 132 6.54 33.49 9.39
CA ASP A 132 7.90 33.59 8.85
C ASP A 132 7.96 33.11 7.40
N VAL A 133 8.76 33.79 6.59
CA VAL A 133 9.09 33.37 5.23
C VAL A 133 10.41 32.60 5.24
N LEU A 134 10.32 31.28 5.10
CA LEU A 134 11.45 30.38 4.91
C LEU A 134 11.97 30.51 3.48
N THR A 135 13.27 30.76 3.34
CA THR A 135 13.92 30.82 2.02
C THR A 135 14.80 29.59 1.85
N ILE A 136 14.61 28.87 0.75
CA ILE A 136 15.38 27.68 0.39
C ILE A 136 16.08 27.97 -0.94
N GLU A 137 17.37 27.67 -1.02
CA GLU A 137 18.14 27.75 -2.25
C GLU A 137 18.48 26.34 -2.75
N ASP A 138 18.13 26.06 -4.00
CA ASP A 138 18.47 24.80 -4.66
C ASP A 138 18.72 25.00 -6.15
N GLY A 139 19.78 24.40 -6.69
CA GLY A 139 20.15 24.52 -8.11
C GLY A 139 20.32 25.96 -8.64
N GLY A 140 20.58 26.94 -7.76
CA GLY A 140 20.64 28.37 -8.10
C GLY A 140 19.28 29.09 -8.17
N LEU A 141 18.18 28.40 -7.83
CA LEU A 141 16.84 28.96 -7.70
C LEU A 141 16.50 29.20 -6.22
N LYS A 142 15.71 30.24 -5.95
CA LYS A 142 15.24 30.58 -4.61
C LYS A 142 13.75 30.32 -4.46
N TYR A 143 13.40 29.58 -3.43
CA TYR A 143 12.04 29.20 -3.08
C TYR A 143 11.67 29.86 -1.76
N GLN A 144 10.61 30.66 -1.76
CA GLN A 144 10.13 31.38 -0.58
C GLN A 144 8.77 30.87 -0.15
N LEU A 145 8.70 30.38 1.08
CA LEU A 145 7.54 29.71 1.66
C LEU A 145 7.19 30.35 2.99
N GLN A 146 5.96 30.83 3.13
CA GLN A 146 5.45 31.39 4.38
C GLN A 146 4.86 30.28 5.25
N ALA A 147 5.26 30.23 6.53
CA ALA A 147 4.64 29.35 7.51
C ALA A 147 3.28 29.92 7.95
N GLU A 148 2.19 29.35 7.45
CA GLU A 148 0.85 29.87 7.71
C GLU A 148 0.30 29.35 9.04
N GLN A 149 0.51 28.07 9.33
CA GLN A 149 0.00 27.41 10.54
C GLN A 149 0.94 26.32 11.04
N ILE A 150 1.00 26.15 12.36
CA ILE A 150 1.82 25.16 13.06
C ILE A 150 0.90 24.32 13.96
N ASN A 151 1.07 23.00 13.96
CA ASN A 151 0.32 22.03 14.77
C ASN A 151 -1.21 22.16 14.66
N ASP A 152 -1.69 22.57 13.48
CA ASP A 152 -3.11 22.85 13.18
C ASP A 152 -3.79 23.74 14.25
N SER A 153 -3.02 24.62 14.90
CA SER A 153 -3.47 25.46 16.00
C SER A 153 -2.99 26.88 15.86
N ASP A 154 -3.91 27.84 16.01
CA ASP A 154 -3.55 29.25 16.01
C ASP A 154 -2.87 29.71 17.30
N ALA A 155 -2.87 28.88 18.34
CA ALA A 155 -2.23 29.19 19.62
C ALA A 155 -0.70 28.94 19.61
N VAL A 156 -0.20 28.16 18.64
CA VAL A 156 1.22 27.81 18.55
C VAL A 156 1.93 28.76 17.58
N ASN A 157 2.76 29.64 18.12
CA ASN A 157 3.49 30.65 17.34
C ASN A 157 4.90 30.22 16.93
N VAL A 158 5.51 29.27 17.65
CA VAL A 158 6.85 28.76 17.38
C VAL A 158 6.90 27.27 17.67
N ALA A 159 7.58 26.50 16.83
CA ALA A 159 7.85 25.09 17.08
C ALA A 159 9.22 24.68 16.55
N SER A 160 9.80 23.65 17.16
CA SER A 160 11.00 22.96 16.68
C SER A 160 10.64 21.93 15.63
N ILE A 161 11.40 21.89 14.54
CA ILE A 161 11.23 20.96 13.41
C ILE A 161 12.37 19.92 13.31
N ILE A 162 13.25 19.87 14.32
CA ILE A 162 14.31 18.85 14.44
C ILE A 162 13.80 17.67 15.28
N ASP A 163 14.16 16.45 14.87
CA ASP A 163 13.77 15.18 15.49
C ASP A 163 12.25 15.05 15.66
N THR A 164 11.53 15.41 14.58
CA THR A 164 10.07 15.42 14.50
C THR A 164 9.62 14.91 13.14
N ASP A 165 8.66 13.97 13.15
CA ASP A 165 7.93 13.54 11.95
C ASP A 165 6.81 14.54 11.66
N VAL A 166 7.17 15.70 11.13
CA VAL A 166 6.21 16.79 10.84
C VAL A 166 5.40 16.44 9.61
N VAL A 167 4.06 16.47 9.72
CA VAL A 167 3.17 16.41 8.56
C VAL A 167 3.21 17.76 7.83
N LEU A 168 3.82 17.78 6.65
CA LEU A 168 3.91 18.96 5.81
C LEU A 168 2.70 19.06 4.89
N ASP A 169 2.00 20.18 4.93
CA ASP A 169 0.87 20.48 4.06
C ASP A 169 1.12 21.79 3.29
N MET A 170 0.84 21.78 1.98
CA MET A 170 1.09 22.90 1.10
C MET A 170 -0.21 23.63 0.81
N VAL A 171 -0.27 24.90 1.21
CA VAL A 171 -1.43 25.73 0.96
C VAL A 171 -1.24 26.45 -0.38
N PRO A 172 -2.23 26.42 -1.29
CA PRO A 172 -2.12 27.12 -2.56
C PRO A 172 -1.95 28.63 -2.36
N LEU A 173 -1.18 29.27 -3.25
CA LEU A 173 -0.99 30.72 -3.23
C LEU A 173 -2.31 31.46 -3.45
N ASN A 174 -3.10 31.01 -4.45
CA ASN A 174 -4.47 31.41 -4.77
C ASN A 174 -5.12 30.35 -5.70
N ASP A 175 -6.42 30.44 -5.94
CA ASP A 175 -7.17 29.45 -6.76
C ASP A 175 -6.60 29.31 -8.19
N SER A 176 -6.15 30.40 -8.81
CA SER A 176 -5.55 30.38 -10.16
C SER A 176 -4.19 29.67 -10.19
N VAL A 177 -3.39 29.79 -9.13
CA VAL A 177 -2.08 29.12 -9.01
C VAL A 177 -2.27 27.67 -8.55
N ALA A 178 -3.30 27.37 -7.77
CA ALA A 178 -3.73 25.99 -7.48
C ALA A 178 -4.10 25.26 -8.77
N GLU A 179 -4.88 25.92 -9.65
CA GLU A 179 -5.19 25.43 -10.99
C GLU A 179 -3.91 25.25 -11.83
N GLN A 180 -2.99 26.21 -11.85
CA GLN A 180 -1.71 26.07 -12.58
C GLN A 180 -0.81 24.96 -12.02
N GLN A 181 -0.85 24.70 -10.71
CA GLN A 181 -0.06 23.66 -10.07
C GLN A 181 -0.68 22.27 -10.26
N LEU A 182 -2.01 22.18 -10.23
CA LEU A 182 -2.75 21.00 -10.66
C LEU A 182 -2.57 20.76 -12.17
N GLU A 183 -2.54 21.80 -13.00
CA GLU A 183 -2.21 21.73 -14.43
C GLU A 183 -0.75 21.37 -14.66
N PHE A 184 0.20 21.80 -13.84
CA PHE A 184 1.61 21.42 -13.95
C PHE A 184 1.83 19.94 -13.57
N HIS A 185 1.21 19.49 -12.47
CA HIS A 185 1.19 18.08 -12.08
C HIS A 185 0.43 17.24 -13.11
N ARG A 186 -0.71 17.72 -13.63
CA ARG A 186 -1.42 17.10 -14.76
C ARG A 186 -0.54 17.07 -16.00
N ASN A 187 0.12 18.16 -16.39
CA ASN A 187 0.97 18.26 -17.59
C ASN A 187 2.19 17.33 -17.58
N TYR A 188 2.69 16.93 -16.41
CA TYR A 188 3.71 15.88 -16.31
C TYR A 188 3.15 14.49 -16.66
N TYR A 189 1.88 14.21 -16.31
CA TYR A 189 1.15 12.98 -16.65
C TYR A 189 0.39 13.06 -18.01
N ASP A 190 0.01 14.26 -18.45
CA ASP A 190 -0.73 14.57 -19.69
C ASP A 190 0.20 14.61 -20.92
N GLN A 191 1.52 14.49 -20.74
CA GLN A 191 2.42 14.16 -21.86
C GLN A 191 2.10 12.80 -22.51
N PHE A 192 1.27 11.96 -21.88
CA PHE A 192 0.88 10.65 -22.41
C PHE A 192 -0.57 10.56 -22.92
N GLY A 193 -1.36 11.64 -22.75
CA GLY A 193 -2.83 11.59 -22.90
C GLY A 193 -3.47 10.65 -21.87
N SER A 194 -4.81 10.55 -21.86
CA SER A 194 -5.52 9.56 -21.06
C SER A 194 -4.98 8.16 -21.40
N VAL A 195 -4.36 7.48 -20.43
CA VAL A 195 -3.90 6.10 -20.61
C VAL A 195 -5.12 5.22 -20.82
N VAL A 196 -5.21 4.60 -22.00
CA VAL A 196 -6.31 3.70 -22.34
C VAL A 196 -5.89 2.29 -21.99
N GLU A 197 -6.65 1.65 -21.10
CA GLU A 197 -6.46 0.24 -20.78
C GLU A 197 -7.02 -0.63 -21.92
N LEU A 198 -6.22 -1.59 -22.36
CA LEU A 198 -6.55 -2.53 -23.43
C LEU A 198 -6.94 -3.88 -22.84
N LYS A 199 -8.14 -4.36 -23.19
CA LYS A 199 -8.65 -5.66 -22.73
C LYS A 199 -8.38 -6.78 -23.73
N SER A 200 -8.40 -8.01 -23.25
CA SER A 200 -8.23 -9.20 -24.11
C SER A 200 -9.32 -9.28 -25.18
N GLY A 201 -8.89 -9.42 -26.44
CA GLY A 201 -9.78 -9.49 -27.59
C GLY A 201 -10.36 -8.14 -28.05
N GLU A 202 -9.98 -7.03 -27.42
CA GLU A 202 -10.38 -5.70 -27.84
C GLU A 202 -9.53 -5.20 -29.02
N GLU A 203 -10.18 -4.53 -29.96
CA GLU A 203 -9.53 -3.90 -31.12
C GLU A 203 -9.71 -2.38 -31.02
N VAL A 204 -8.61 -1.66 -30.89
CA VAL A 204 -8.60 -0.20 -30.73
C VAL A 204 -8.12 0.45 -32.02
N VAL A 205 -9.01 1.23 -32.66
CA VAL A 205 -8.67 2.04 -33.83
C VAL A 205 -8.00 3.33 -33.36
N ILE A 206 -6.76 3.55 -33.79
CA ILE A 206 -5.98 4.74 -33.48
C ILE A 206 -5.94 5.62 -34.73
N HIS A 207 -6.72 6.70 -34.71
CA HIS A 207 -6.73 7.67 -35.80
C HIS A 207 -5.59 8.67 -35.67
N GLY A 208 -4.95 8.97 -36.82
CA GLY A 208 -3.95 10.02 -36.98
C GLY A 208 -2.72 9.83 -36.11
N LEU A 209 -2.22 8.59 -36.00
CA LEU A 209 -1.02 8.27 -35.25
C LEU A 209 0.16 9.12 -35.75
N SER A 210 0.79 9.87 -34.83
CA SER A 210 1.82 10.84 -35.16
C SER A 210 3.20 10.22 -35.33
N SER A 211 4.02 10.90 -36.14
CA SER A 211 5.42 10.54 -36.33
C SER A 211 6.27 10.95 -35.14
N PHE A 212 7.11 10.04 -34.64
CA PHE A 212 8.05 10.38 -33.56
C PHE A 212 9.21 11.29 -34.01
N MET A 213 9.39 11.45 -35.32
CA MET A 213 10.35 12.39 -35.89
C MET A 213 9.83 13.83 -35.83
N ASP A 214 8.54 14.05 -35.52
CA ASP A 214 7.99 15.38 -35.29
C ASP A 214 8.52 15.95 -33.96
N PRO A 215 9.13 17.15 -33.94
CA PRO A 215 9.56 17.81 -32.70
C PRO A 215 8.43 18.05 -31.69
N LYS A 216 7.17 18.02 -32.14
CA LYS A 216 5.97 18.14 -31.29
C LYS A 216 5.32 16.78 -31.00
N PHE A 217 6.02 15.68 -31.23
CA PHE A 217 5.49 14.35 -30.94
C PHE A 217 5.15 14.20 -29.45
N VAL A 218 3.92 13.79 -29.18
CA VAL A 218 3.43 13.44 -27.85
C VAL A 218 3.02 11.96 -27.93
N PRO A 219 3.70 11.07 -27.18
CA PRO A 219 3.40 9.64 -27.23
C PRO A 219 2.00 9.37 -26.68
N ARG A 220 1.24 8.48 -27.34
CA ARG A 220 -0.01 7.95 -26.80
C ARG A 220 0.29 6.65 -26.06
N LEU A 221 -0.01 6.61 -24.76
CA LEU A 221 0.27 5.45 -23.91
C LEU A 221 -0.98 4.59 -23.74
N TYR A 222 -0.80 3.28 -23.88
CA TYR A 222 -1.83 2.27 -23.62
C TYR A 222 -1.34 1.32 -22.53
N SER A 223 -2.23 0.84 -21.65
CA SER A 223 -1.90 -0.11 -20.59
C SER A 223 -2.55 -1.48 -20.80
N ILE A 224 -1.91 -2.54 -20.33
CA ILE A 224 -2.39 -3.93 -20.41
C ILE A 224 -2.27 -4.54 -19.02
N ASP A 225 -3.40 -4.91 -18.41
CA ASP A 225 -3.38 -5.60 -17.11
C ASP A 225 -2.93 -7.06 -17.31
N ILE A 226 -1.73 -7.39 -16.83
CA ILE A 226 -1.18 -8.75 -16.92
C ILE A 226 -1.66 -9.66 -15.78
N THR A 227 -2.30 -9.12 -14.74
CA THR A 227 -2.84 -9.94 -13.63
C THR A 227 -4.14 -10.63 -14.00
N GLN A 228 -4.91 -10.06 -14.93
CA GLN A 228 -6.16 -10.63 -15.44
C GLN A 228 -5.94 -11.63 -16.59
N TRP A 229 -4.67 -11.92 -16.94
CA TRP A 229 -4.30 -12.75 -18.08
C TRP A 229 -4.08 -14.21 -17.68
N ASN A 230 -4.95 -15.11 -18.17
CA ASN A 230 -4.91 -16.53 -17.80
C ASN A 230 -3.93 -17.36 -18.66
N SER A 231 -3.63 -16.89 -19.87
CA SER A 231 -2.77 -17.60 -20.83
C SER A 231 -1.29 -17.30 -20.54
N HIS A 232 -0.38 -18.22 -20.86
CA HIS A 232 1.07 -18.04 -20.61
C HIS A 232 1.77 -17.10 -21.58
N SER A 233 1.05 -16.56 -22.57
CA SER A 233 1.64 -15.69 -23.59
C SER A 233 0.64 -14.67 -24.10
N LEU A 234 1.13 -13.45 -24.23
CA LEU A 234 0.41 -12.25 -24.63
C LEU A 234 0.94 -11.80 -26.00
N VAL A 235 0.04 -11.61 -26.97
CA VAL A 235 0.41 -11.11 -28.30
C VAL A 235 -0.20 -9.73 -28.48
N VAL A 236 0.66 -8.74 -28.70
CA VAL A 236 0.27 -7.36 -29.07
C VAL A 236 0.50 -7.20 -30.56
N GLU A 237 -0.51 -6.78 -31.30
CA GLU A 237 -0.49 -6.73 -32.77
C GLU A 237 -0.92 -5.35 -33.30
N LEU A 238 -0.20 -4.86 -34.30
CA LEU A 238 -0.59 -3.71 -35.11
C LEU A 238 -1.00 -4.15 -36.52
N VAL A 239 -2.14 -3.64 -36.97
CA VAL A 239 -2.70 -3.89 -38.31
C VAL A 239 -3.02 -2.54 -38.97
N THR A 240 -2.80 -2.46 -40.29
CA THR A 240 -3.20 -1.32 -41.12
C THR A 240 -4.10 -1.79 -42.25
N GLU A 241 -4.96 -0.91 -42.77
CA GLU A 241 -5.80 -1.24 -43.95
C GLU A 241 -4.95 -1.57 -45.19
N ASN A 242 -3.79 -0.91 -45.32
CA ASN A 242 -2.82 -1.17 -46.39
C ASN A 242 -1.54 -1.79 -45.81
N PRO A 243 -1.20 -3.05 -46.13
CA PRO A 243 -0.02 -3.74 -45.61
C PRO A 243 1.31 -3.04 -45.95
N ALA A 244 1.40 -2.33 -47.08
CA ALA A 244 2.61 -1.61 -47.47
C ALA A 244 2.93 -0.45 -46.50
N ARG A 245 1.90 0.11 -45.84
CA ARG A 245 2.04 1.20 -44.87
C ARG A 245 2.46 0.73 -43.48
N LEU A 246 2.35 -0.57 -43.20
CA LEU A 246 2.72 -1.15 -41.91
C LEU A 246 4.22 -1.02 -41.61
N ILE A 247 5.06 -0.85 -42.64
CA ILE A 247 6.50 -0.56 -42.50
C ILE A 247 6.73 0.79 -41.80
N ASN A 248 5.84 1.75 -42.03
CA ASN A 248 5.90 3.09 -41.45
C ASN A 248 5.45 3.11 -39.98
N VAL A 249 4.88 2.04 -39.46
CA VAL A 249 4.34 1.98 -38.11
C VAL A 249 5.15 1.00 -37.28
N ASP A 250 5.43 1.38 -36.04
CA ASP A 250 6.05 0.52 -35.04
C ASP A 250 5.45 0.79 -33.65
N PHE A 251 5.72 -0.11 -32.72
CA PHE A 251 5.39 0.08 -31.33
C PHE A 251 6.46 -0.51 -30.41
N VAL A 252 6.53 0.05 -29.21
CA VAL A 252 7.39 -0.41 -28.13
C VAL A 252 6.55 -0.76 -26.92
N VAL A 253 7.01 -1.74 -26.14
CA VAL A 253 6.35 -2.21 -24.92
C VAL A 253 7.33 -2.16 -23.76
N GLY A 254 6.89 -1.65 -22.62
CA GLY A 254 7.69 -1.50 -21.40
C GLY A 254 6.93 -1.86 -20.13
N THR A 255 7.66 -1.94 -19.02
CA THR A 255 7.14 -2.34 -17.71
C THR A 255 6.85 -1.19 -16.76
N SER A 256 7.07 0.06 -17.17
CA SER A 256 6.84 1.25 -16.34
C SER A 256 6.14 2.32 -17.18
N LYS A 257 5.36 3.18 -16.52
CA LYS A 257 4.78 4.37 -17.15
C LYS A 257 5.82 5.36 -17.69
N LEU A 258 7.08 5.25 -17.26
CA LEU A 258 8.23 6.01 -17.79
C LEU A 258 8.75 5.47 -19.13
N LEU A 259 7.94 4.70 -19.87
CA LEU A 259 8.28 4.14 -21.17
C LEU A 259 8.58 5.25 -22.18
N THR A 260 9.72 5.14 -22.83
CA THR A 260 10.15 6.00 -23.92
C THR A 260 10.63 5.15 -25.09
N LEU A 261 10.81 5.77 -26.26
CA LEU A 261 11.32 5.07 -27.45
C LEU A 261 12.72 4.49 -27.26
N ASP A 262 13.46 4.96 -26.26
CA ASP A 262 14.82 4.54 -25.93
C ASP A 262 14.92 3.78 -24.59
N ASN A 263 13.78 3.43 -23.97
CA ASN A 263 13.71 2.66 -22.72
C ASN A 263 12.53 1.66 -22.76
N PHE A 264 12.62 0.67 -23.64
CA PHE A 264 11.59 -0.36 -23.82
C PHE A 264 12.14 -1.76 -23.53
N ALA A 265 11.25 -2.70 -23.19
CA ALA A 265 11.56 -4.11 -22.99
C ALA A 265 11.38 -4.92 -24.28
N TYR A 266 10.32 -4.64 -25.04
CA TYR A 266 10.01 -5.31 -26.31
C TYR A 266 9.72 -4.28 -27.42
N SER A 267 10.02 -4.59 -28.68
CA SER A 267 9.74 -3.70 -29.82
C SER A 267 9.49 -4.44 -31.13
N SER A 268 8.75 -3.80 -32.04
CA SER A 268 8.54 -4.29 -33.42
C SER A 268 9.61 -3.80 -34.42
N LEU A 269 10.59 -3.00 -33.95
CA LEU A 269 11.53 -2.25 -34.80
C LEU A 269 12.44 -3.13 -35.67
N ALA A 270 12.68 -4.37 -35.25
CA ALA A 270 13.55 -5.32 -35.96
C ALA A 270 12.78 -6.22 -36.96
N GLU A 271 11.45 -6.12 -37.03
CA GLU A 271 10.62 -7.05 -37.82
C GLU A 271 10.46 -6.66 -39.29
N ASP A 272 11.08 -5.56 -39.74
CA ASP A 272 10.88 -5.06 -41.10
C ASP A 272 11.31 -6.06 -42.18
N ASP A 273 12.46 -6.72 -42.04
CA ASP A 273 12.94 -7.68 -43.05
C ASP A 273 12.01 -8.90 -43.18
N THR A 274 11.45 -9.34 -42.04
CA THR A 274 10.45 -10.43 -42.02
C THR A 274 9.13 -9.99 -42.62
N LEU A 275 8.71 -8.76 -42.35
CA LEU A 275 7.49 -8.15 -42.87
C LEU A 275 7.54 -7.96 -44.39
N VAL A 276 8.68 -7.48 -44.92
CA VAL A 276 8.87 -7.32 -46.37
C VAL A 276 8.71 -8.66 -47.08
N LYS A 277 9.36 -9.72 -46.58
CA LYS A 277 9.22 -11.08 -47.13
C LYS A 277 7.78 -11.59 -47.04
N GLN A 278 7.08 -11.29 -45.95
CA GLN A 278 5.67 -11.65 -45.74
C GLN A 278 4.74 -10.94 -46.75
N ILE A 279 4.93 -9.63 -46.94
CA ILE A 279 4.19 -8.82 -47.92
C ILE A 279 4.44 -9.33 -49.35
N GLU A 280 5.70 -9.61 -49.71
CA GLU A 280 6.06 -10.18 -51.02
C GLU A 280 5.47 -11.57 -51.24
N ASN A 281 5.35 -12.36 -50.17
CA ASN A 281 4.77 -13.70 -50.19
C ASN A 281 3.24 -13.71 -50.11
N GLY A 282 2.59 -12.58 -49.81
CA GLY A 282 1.13 -12.48 -49.65
C GLY A 282 0.61 -13.14 -48.38
N LEU A 283 1.47 -13.33 -47.38
CA LEU A 283 1.17 -13.96 -46.09
C LEU A 283 1.33 -12.90 -44.99
N GLY A 284 0.36 -12.78 -44.07
CA GLY A 284 0.48 -12.00 -42.84
C GLY A 284 0.59 -10.48 -43.03
N THR A 285 -0.47 -9.74 -42.66
CA THR A 285 -0.54 -8.27 -42.77
C THR A 285 -0.53 -7.61 -41.38
N ARG A 286 0.41 -8.00 -40.52
CA ARG A 286 0.49 -7.48 -39.13
C ARG A 286 1.91 -7.48 -38.57
N LYS A 287 2.20 -6.55 -37.66
CA LYS A 287 3.40 -6.56 -36.79
C LYS A 287 2.98 -7.07 -35.43
N ALA A 288 3.70 -8.02 -34.86
CA ALA A 288 3.24 -8.73 -33.67
C ALA A 288 4.37 -9.05 -32.71
N ILE A 289 4.29 -8.54 -31.48
CA ILE A 289 5.22 -8.89 -30.40
C ILE A 289 4.57 -9.98 -29.55
N ASN A 290 5.27 -11.11 -29.42
CA ASN A 290 4.87 -12.18 -28.50
C ASN A 290 5.65 -12.06 -27.18
N ILE A 291 4.92 -11.76 -26.10
CA ILE A 291 5.44 -11.60 -24.74
C ILE A 291 5.14 -12.88 -23.98
N ASP A 292 6.17 -13.63 -23.58
CA ASP A 292 6.02 -14.79 -22.70
C ASP A 292 5.85 -14.30 -21.27
N LEU A 293 4.72 -14.60 -20.63
CA LEU A 293 4.47 -14.16 -19.26
C LEU A 293 5.30 -14.95 -18.23
N ARG A 294 6.06 -15.96 -18.68
CA ARG A 294 7.06 -16.69 -17.88
C ARG A 294 8.46 -16.07 -17.96
N ASP A 295 8.64 -15.01 -18.73
CA ASP A 295 9.88 -14.23 -18.72
C ASP A 295 10.17 -13.72 -17.30
N ASP A 296 11.40 -13.86 -16.82
CA ASP A 296 11.83 -13.48 -15.48
C ASP A 296 11.42 -12.03 -15.16
N LEU A 297 11.48 -11.14 -16.14
CA LEU A 297 11.11 -9.73 -15.99
C LEU A 297 9.62 -9.54 -15.67
N ILE A 298 8.76 -10.34 -16.30
CA ILE A 298 7.30 -10.32 -16.11
C ILE A 298 6.90 -11.10 -14.85
N VAL A 299 7.51 -12.26 -14.61
CA VAL A 299 7.27 -13.08 -13.41
C VAL A 299 7.64 -12.30 -12.15
N ASN A 300 8.78 -11.62 -12.16
CA ASN A 300 9.18 -10.78 -11.03
C ASN A 300 8.13 -9.70 -10.75
N LYS A 301 7.63 -9.04 -11.80
CA LYS A 301 6.58 -8.03 -11.73
C LYS A 301 5.26 -8.59 -11.18
N LEU A 302 4.79 -9.75 -11.68
CA LEU A 302 3.58 -10.42 -11.18
C LEU A 302 3.71 -10.91 -9.73
N ASN A 303 4.88 -11.39 -9.33
CA ASN A 303 5.11 -11.80 -7.94
C ASN A 303 5.05 -10.60 -7.00
N ARG A 304 5.50 -9.43 -7.45
CA ARG A 304 5.41 -8.16 -6.70
C ARG A 304 3.95 -7.70 -6.59
N SER A 305 3.18 -7.74 -7.67
CA SER A 305 1.76 -7.38 -7.61
C SER A 305 0.93 -8.32 -6.73
N LYS A 306 1.16 -9.63 -6.81
CA LYS A 306 0.52 -10.63 -5.92
C LYS A 306 0.88 -10.43 -4.45
N SER A 307 2.14 -10.09 -4.17
CA SER A 307 2.57 -9.85 -2.79
C SER A 307 1.84 -8.71 -2.10
N LEU A 308 1.31 -7.73 -2.87
CA LEU A 308 0.54 -6.57 -2.41
C LEU A 308 -0.98 -6.83 -2.35
N LEU A 309 -1.49 -7.75 -3.20
CA LEU A 309 -2.92 -8.11 -3.23
C LEU A 309 -3.36 -9.01 -2.06
N ASP A 310 -2.47 -9.88 -1.56
CA ASP A 310 -2.72 -10.71 -0.37
C ASP A 310 -2.84 -9.87 0.93
N GLU A 311 -2.60 -8.56 0.88
CA GLU A 311 -2.41 -7.69 2.04
C GLU A 311 -3.69 -6.98 2.52
N GLY A 312 -4.85 -7.21 1.89
CA GLY A 312 -6.10 -6.58 2.31
C GLY A 312 -6.12 -5.05 2.22
N GLU A 313 -5.14 -4.46 1.53
CA GLU A 313 -5.15 -3.06 1.13
C GLU A 313 -6.25 -2.88 0.06
N SER A 314 -7.04 -1.80 0.18
CA SER A 314 -8.02 -1.45 -0.84
C SER A 314 -7.33 -1.33 -2.20
N GLU A 315 -8.01 -1.73 -3.28
CA GLU A 315 -7.51 -1.69 -4.66
C GLU A 315 -6.88 -0.35 -5.08
N GLY A 316 -7.11 0.75 -4.34
CA GLY A 316 -6.56 2.08 -4.59
C GLY A 316 -5.14 2.35 -4.08
N ASP A 317 -4.53 1.53 -3.21
CA ASP A 317 -3.20 1.80 -2.61
C ASP A 317 -2.04 0.97 -3.19
N VAL A 318 -2.34 -0.07 -3.99
CA VAL A 318 -1.33 -0.85 -4.69
C VAL A 318 -0.75 0.00 -5.82
N ASP A 319 0.58 0.12 -5.91
CA ASP A 319 1.26 0.81 -7.00
C ASP A 319 0.80 0.21 -8.35
N ALA A 320 -0.13 0.93 -9.01
CA ALA A 320 -0.89 0.42 -10.15
C ALA A 320 0.05 -0.08 -11.25
N ASP A 321 1.21 0.57 -11.40
CA ASP A 321 2.24 0.25 -12.36
C ASP A 321 2.71 -1.20 -12.31
N GLU A 322 2.71 -1.87 -11.15
CA GLU A 322 3.14 -3.28 -11.05
C GLU A 322 2.19 -4.27 -11.74
N ARG A 323 0.95 -3.87 -12.04
CA ARG A 323 -0.03 -4.73 -12.72
C ARG A 323 -0.04 -4.55 -14.23
N PHE A 324 0.53 -3.47 -14.76
CA PHE A 324 0.38 -3.10 -16.17
C PHE A 324 1.67 -3.25 -16.98
N LEU A 325 1.51 -3.63 -18.24
CA LEU A 325 2.48 -3.35 -19.31
C LEU A 325 2.01 -2.13 -20.10
N TYR A 326 2.95 -1.33 -20.58
CA TYR A 326 2.65 -0.11 -21.31
C TYR A 326 3.08 -0.22 -22.77
N VAL A 327 2.27 0.30 -23.69
CA VAL A 327 2.50 0.26 -25.14
C VAL A 327 2.49 1.68 -25.72
N ILE A 328 3.49 2.01 -26.53
CA ILE A 328 3.53 3.25 -27.32
C ILE A 328 3.62 2.88 -28.81
N PRO A 329 2.53 3.00 -29.58
CA PRO A 329 2.57 2.97 -31.03
C PRO A 329 3.01 4.33 -31.59
N PHE A 330 3.70 4.32 -32.72
CA PHE A 330 4.13 5.53 -33.43
C PHE A 330 4.36 5.28 -34.92
N THR A 331 4.42 6.36 -35.71
CA THR A 331 4.85 6.28 -37.12
C THR A 331 6.27 6.84 -37.32
N TRP A 332 6.95 6.44 -38.39
CA TRP A 332 8.25 7.00 -38.75
C TRP A 332 8.10 8.33 -39.50
N GLN A 333 7.11 8.42 -40.39
CA GLN A 333 6.83 9.61 -41.20
C GLN A 333 5.32 9.84 -41.35
N GLY A 334 4.90 11.10 -41.35
CA GLY A 334 3.49 11.46 -41.57
C GLY A 334 2.53 10.94 -40.49
N LYS A 335 1.27 10.76 -40.87
CA LYS A 335 0.21 10.24 -40.01
C LYS A 335 -0.45 9.04 -40.66
N GLU A 336 -0.75 8.02 -39.87
CA GLU A 336 -1.46 6.82 -40.34
C GLU A 336 -2.52 6.40 -39.34
N ASP A 337 -3.56 5.73 -39.84
CA ASP A 337 -4.59 5.12 -39.02
C ASP A 337 -4.23 3.64 -38.84
N VAL A 338 -4.20 3.18 -37.59
CA VAL A 338 -3.80 1.81 -37.23
C VAL A 338 -4.81 1.16 -36.31
N LEU A 339 -4.88 -0.16 -36.37
CA LEU A 339 -5.64 -0.99 -35.45
C LEU A 339 -4.67 -1.69 -34.50
N LEU A 340 -4.81 -1.44 -33.20
CA LEU A 340 -4.08 -2.11 -32.13
C LEU A 340 -4.96 -3.22 -31.56
N ARG A 341 -4.42 -4.45 -31.53
CA ARG A 341 -5.12 -5.64 -31.03
C ARG A 341 -4.29 -6.36 -30.00
N ILE A 342 -4.96 -6.91 -28.99
CA ILE A 342 -4.34 -7.79 -28.00
C ILE A 342 -5.06 -9.13 -27.99
N SER A 343 -4.28 -10.21 -28.03
CA SER A 343 -4.82 -11.57 -28.03
C SER A 343 -3.88 -12.57 -27.37
N ASP A 344 -4.44 -13.71 -26.97
CA ASP A 344 -3.65 -14.87 -26.58
C ASP A 344 -2.98 -15.52 -27.79
N LYS A 345 -1.77 -16.03 -27.58
CA LYS A 345 -1.18 -16.95 -28.55
C LYS A 345 -2.01 -18.23 -28.55
N LYS A 346 -2.74 -18.48 -29.64
CA LYS A 346 -3.37 -19.79 -29.84
C LYS A 346 -2.26 -20.83 -30.00
N GLU A 347 -2.04 -21.65 -28.96
CA GLU A 347 -1.30 -22.90 -29.11
C GLU A 347 -2.07 -23.76 -30.13
N HIS A 348 -1.42 -24.06 -31.27
CA HIS A 348 -1.99 -24.71 -32.46
C HIS A 348 -2.85 -23.84 -33.39
N GLU A 349 -2.18 -22.99 -34.17
CA GLU A 349 -2.36 -23.05 -35.63
C GLU A 349 -1.00 -23.41 -36.26
N THR A 350 -0.63 -24.69 -36.19
CA THR A 350 0.07 -25.27 -37.32
C THR A 350 -0.89 -25.16 -38.49
N VAL A 351 -0.81 -24.07 -39.23
CA VAL A 351 -1.19 -24.09 -40.64
C VAL A 351 -0.12 -24.95 -41.31
N GLU A 352 -0.21 -26.27 -41.12
CA GLU A 352 -0.02 -27.16 -42.25
C GLU A 352 -1.16 -26.81 -43.21
N ALA A 353 -0.98 -25.71 -43.95
CA ALA A 353 -1.65 -25.59 -45.22
C ALA A 353 -1.21 -26.84 -45.96
N ASP A 354 -2.17 -27.70 -46.29
CA ASP A 354 -2.03 -28.69 -47.33
C ASP A 354 -1.58 -27.97 -48.61
N THR A 355 -0.28 -27.78 -48.77
CA THR A 355 0.37 -27.12 -49.91
C THR A 355 0.60 -28.11 -51.04
N GLY A 356 -0.26 -29.12 -51.19
CA GLY A 356 -0.19 -30.04 -52.32
C GLY A 356 -0.54 -29.37 -53.66
N ASP A 357 -1.59 -28.54 -53.69
CA ASP A 357 -2.24 -28.17 -54.95
C ASP A 357 -2.68 -26.70 -55.10
N LEU A 358 -1.96 -25.77 -54.46
CA LEU A 358 -2.17 -24.31 -54.63
C LEU A 358 -1.06 -23.69 -55.51
N LYS A 359 -1.44 -22.85 -56.49
CA LYS A 359 -0.53 -22.10 -57.37
C LYS A 359 -0.74 -20.60 -57.17
N LYS A 360 0.34 -19.85 -56.95
CA LYS A 360 0.32 -18.39 -56.71
C LYS A 360 0.08 -17.62 -58.01
N CYS A 361 -0.93 -16.75 -58.03
CA CYS A 361 -1.20 -15.90 -59.20
C CYS A 361 -0.21 -14.72 -59.27
N PRO A 362 0.52 -14.50 -60.37
CA PRO A 362 1.47 -13.39 -60.49
C PRO A 362 0.81 -12.00 -60.62
N LYS A 363 -0.53 -11.93 -60.76
CA LYS A 363 -1.27 -10.67 -60.94
C LYS A 363 -1.97 -10.15 -59.68
N CYS A 364 -2.36 -11.02 -58.74
CA CYS A 364 -2.99 -10.61 -57.46
C CYS A 364 -2.42 -11.32 -56.22
N PHE A 365 -1.40 -12.15 -56.41
CA PHE A 365 -0.65 -12.85 -55.36
C PHE A 365 -1.46 -13.75 -54.41
N LYS A 366 -2.73 -14.03 -54.72
CA LYS A 366 -3.53 -15.05 -54.02
C LYS A 366 -3.09 -16.46 -54.38
N LEU A 367 -3.14 -17.36 -53.39
CA LEU A 367 -3.01 -18.81 -53.58
C LEU A 367 -4.32 -19.35 -54.16
N ILE A 368 -4.27 -19.91 -55.36
CA ILE A 368 -5.43 -20.43 -56.08
C ILE A 368 -5.24 -21.92 -56.29
N PRO A 369 -6.25 -22.78 -56.06
CA PRO A 369 -6.17 -24.20 -56.41
C PRO A 369 -5.77 -24.38 -57.88
N LYS A 370 -4.84 -25.30 -58.18
CA LYS A 370 -4.30 -25.51 -59.54
C LYS A 370 -5.43 -25.65 -60.58
N ASP A 371 -6.51 -26.33 -60.23
CA ASP A 371 -7.67 -26.57 -61.11
C ASP A 371 -8.40 -25.28 -61.51
N ASN A 372 -8.36 -24.26 -60.65
CA ASN A 372 -9.04 -22.98 -60.85
C ASN A 372 -8.08 -21.87 -61.31
N PHE A 373 -6.78 -22.18 -61.47
CA PHE A 373 -5.74 -21.20 -61.77
C PHE A 373 -5.93 -20.53 -63.14
N THR A 374 -6.28 -21.31 -64.17
CA THR A 374 -6.52 -20.82 -65.55
C THR A 374 -7.73 -19.89 -65.62
N LEU A 375 -8.80 -20.22 -64.90
CA LEU A 375 -10.01 -19.40 -64.78
C LEU A 375 -9.74 -18.08 -64.03
N HIS A 376 -8.92 -18.16 -62.98
CA HIS A 376 -8.48 -17.01 -62.22
C HIS A 376 -7.56 -16.09 -63.05
N GLU A 377 -6.57 -16.64 -63.75
CA GLU A 377 -5.61 -15.90 -64.58
C GLU A 377 -6.30 -15.08 -65.69
N ALA A 378 -7.40 -15.61 -66.24
CA ALA A 378 -8.21 -14.95 -67.26
C ALA A 378 -9.11 -13.82 -66.72
N ARG A 379 -9.51 -13.88 -65.43
CA ARG A 379 -10.44 -12.91 -64.81
C ARG A 379 -9.80 -11.96 -63.81
N CYS A 380 -8.52 -12.16 -63.48
CA CYS A 380 -7.80 -11.35 -62.50
C CYS A 380 -7.61 -9.90 -63.00
N ARG A 381 -8.51 -9.00 -62.57
CA ARG A 381 -8.42 -7.56 -62.78
C ARG A 381 -7.67 -6.92 -61.60
N LYS A 382 -6.48 -6.38 -61.88
CA LYS A 382 -5.61 -5.47 -61.10
C LYS A 382 -5.95 -5.22 -59.62
N HIS A 383 -4.94 -5.40 -58.76
CA HIS A 383 -4.41 -4.30 -57.95
C HIS A 383 -2.88 -4.39 -57.97
N LYS A 384 -2.20 -3.31 -58.36
CA LYS A 384 -0.79 -3.13 -58.00
C LYS A 384 -0.78 -3.10 -56.47
N SER A 385 -0.19 -4.08 -55.79
CA SER A 385 0.37 -3.75 -54.48
C SER A 385 1.31 -2.58 -54.74
N GLU A 386 1.13 -1.49 -54.00
CA GLU A 386 2.13 -0.44 -54.03
C GLU A 386 3.47 -1.09 -53.69
N PRO A 387 4.53 -0.82 -54.46
CA PRO A 387 5.84 -1.34 -54.12
C PRO A 387 6.16 -0.89 -52.70
N VAL A 388 6.62 -1.82 -51.88
CA VAL A 388 7.14 -1.54 -50.55
C VAL A 388 8.11 -0.36 -50.63
N ASP A 389 7.93 0.63 -49.77
CA ASP A 389 8.73 1.87 -49.81
C ASP A 389 10.19 1.59 -49.42
N SER A 390 11.00 1.31 -50.44
CA SER A 390 12.44 1.08 -50.29
C SER A 390 13.20 2.30 -49.75
N GLN A 391 12.65 3.51 -49.86
CA GLN A 391 13.27 4.71 -49.28
C GLN A 391 13.04 4.75 -47.77
N LEU A 392 11.84 4.44 -47.31
CA LEU A 392 11.51 4.38 -45.88
C LEU A 392 12.29 3.27 -45.16
N LEU A 393 12.43 2.08 -45.77
CA LEU A 393 13.25 1.00 -45.22
C LEU A 393 14.72 1.40 -45.05
N LYS A 394 15.31 2.03 -46.08
CA LYS A 394 16.68 2.55 -46.00
C LYS A 394 16.82 3.64 -44.94
N PHE A 395 15.80 4.50 -44.81
CA PHE A 395 15.76 5.52 -43.76
C PHE A 395 15.75 4.89 -42.38
N LYS A 396 14.89 3.90 -42.12
CA LYS A 396 14.83 3.16 -40.85
C LYS A 396 16.15 2.44 -40.56
N HIS A 397 16.71 1.74 -41.54
CA HIS A 397 18.00 1.05 -41.39
C HIS A 397 19.11 2.03 -40.97
N LYS A 398 19.20 3.18 -41.62
CA LYS A 398 20.15 4.23 -41.26
C LYS A 398 19.92 4.78 -39.85
N GLN A 399 18.67 4.97 -39.46
CA GLN A 399 18.26 5.48 -38.14
C GLN A 399 18.30 4.44 -37.02
N LEU A 400 18.60 3.17 -37.30
CA LEU A 400 18.72 2.12 -36.28
C LEU A 400 20.15 1.58 -36.20
N TYR A 401 20.86 1.47 -37.33
CA TYR A 401 22.13 0.74 -37.42
C TYR A 401 23.34 1.58 -37.87
N GLU A 402 23.15 2.72 -38.55
CA GLU A 402 24.28 3.47 -39.14
C GLU A 402 24.63 4.77 -38.39
N LYS A 403 23.80 5.19 -37.43
CA LYS A 403 24.03 6.39 -36.62
C LYS A 403 24.81 6.02 -35.35
N GLN A 404 25.70 6.91 -34.90
CA GLN A 404 26.31 6.78 -33.58
C GLN A 404 25.35 7.27 -32.50
N TYR A 405 25.09 6.43 -31.50
CA TYR A 405 24.22 6.77 -30.38
C TYR A 405 25.04 7.02 -29.14
N GLN A 406 24.69 8.05 -28.38
CA GLN A 406 25.36 8.40 -27.13
C GLN A 406 24.33 8.40 -26.00
N CYS A 407 24.62 7.67 -24.93
CA CYS A 407 23.83 7.67 -23.72
C CYS A 407 24.21 8.87 -22.83
N SER A 408 23.31 9.27 -21.93
CA SER A 408 23.53 10.34 -20.93
C SER A 408 24.70 10.05 -19.98
N CYS A 409 25.18 8.80 -19.90
CA CYS A 409 26.41 8.42 -19.20
C CYS A 409 27.69 8.64 -20.04
N SER A 410 27.57 9.26 -21.22
CA SER A 410 28.65 9.51 -22.19
C SER A 410 29.22 8.28 -22.91
N GLN A 411 28.61 7.10 -22.78
CA GLN A 411 28.98 5.92 -23.58
C GLN A 411 28.39 6.00 -24.99
N THR A 412 29.16 5.53 -25.98
CA THR A 412 28.77 5.51 -27.41
C THR A 412 28.51 4.09 -27.90
N PHE A 413 27.48 3.91 -28.71
CA PHE A 413 27.03 2.62 -29.23
C PHE A 413 26.93 2.62 -30.76
N ALA A 414 27.19 1.46 -31.36
CA ALA A 414 27.15 1.27 -32.82
C ALA A 414 25.71 1.17 -33.36
N THR A 415 24.79 0.59 -32.58
CA THR A 415 23.38 0.44 -32.95
C THR A 415 22.46 1.04 -31.88
N PHE A 416 21.24 1.36 -32.29
CA PHE A 416 20.20 1.88 -31.39
C PHE A 416 19.83 0.85 -30.32
N PHE A 417 19.72 -0.42 -30.70
CA PHE A 417 19.38 -1.52 -29.80
C PHE A 417 20.43 -1.73 -28.70
N ASP A 418 21.72 -1.59 -29.03
CA ASP A 418 22.78 -1.67 -28.01
C ASP A 418 22.68 -0.56 -26.98
N MET A 419 22.32 0.66 -27.42
CA MET A 419 22.08 1.79 -26.52
C MET A 419 20.87 1.54 -25.60
N VAL A 420 19.76 1.01 -26.14
CA VAL A 420 18.56 0.68 -25.34
C VAL A 420 18.87 -0.42 -24.31
N ASN A 421 19.56 -1.48 -24.73
CA ASN A 421 20.01 -2.55 -23.83
C ASN A 421 20.93 -2.03 -22.72
N HIS A 422 21.78 -1.06 -23.02
CA HIS A 422 22.59 -0.38 -22.01
C HIS A 422 21.74 0.48 -21.07
N LYS A 423 20.77 1.25 -21.58
CA LYS A 423 19.90 2.12 -20.76
C LYS A 423 19.13 1.35 -19.70
N ALA A 424 18.77 0.10 -19.95
CA ALA A 424 18.12 -0.76 -18.95
C ALA A 424 18.94 -0.94 -17.66
N ARG A 425 20.27 -0.82 -17.72
CA ARG A 425 21.19 -0.96 -16.56
C ARG A 425 22.09 0.26 -16.34
N CYS A 426 21.77 1.38 -16.99
CA CYS A 426 22.61 2.56 -16.96
C CYS A 426 22.38 3.31 -15.64
N PRO A 427 23.45 3.73 -14.92
CA PRO A 427 23.31 4.46 -13.66
C PRO A 427 22.50 5.76 -13.76
N ASN A 428 22.53 6.41 -14.93
CA ASN A 428 21.87 7.69 -15.17
C ASN A 428 20.43 7.53 -15.69
N THR A 429 19.95 6.30 -15.89
CA THR A 429 18.55 6.07 -16.26
C THR A 429 17.65 6.44 -15.09
N MET A 430 16.57 7.16 -15.36
CA MET A 430 15.61 7.55 -14.33
C MET A 430 14.62 6.41 -14.09
N ILE A 431 14.35 6.13 -12.82
CA ILE A 431 13.37 5.16 -12.36
C ILE A 431 12.48 5.78 -11.29
N GLU A 432 11.26 5.27 -11.15
CA GLU A 432 10.43 5.56 -10.00
C GLU A 432 10.76 4.57 -8.88
N CYS A 433 11.32 5.05 -7.77
CA CYS A 433 11.72 4.19 -6.67
C CYS A 433 10.51 3.74 -5.85
N ARG A 434 10.36 2.43 -5.66
CA ARG A 434 9.24 1.78 -4.95
C ARG A 434 9.01 2.19 -3.50
N PHE A 435 10.05 2.67 -2.82
CA PHE A 435 9.99 2.98 -1.38
C PHE A 435 9.81 4.46 -1.07
N CYS A 436 10.01 5.34 -2.06
CA CYS A 436 9.83 6.79 -1.91
C CYS A 436 8.97 7.41 -3.02
N HIS A 437 8.63 6.64 -4.05
CA HIS A 437 7.85 7.03 -5.24
C HIS A 437 8.43 8.26 -5.97
N LEU A 438 9.75 8.45 -5.88
CA LEU A 438 10.47 9.53 -6.55
C LEU A 438 11.08 9.04 -7.85
N ILE A 439 11.07 9.90 -8.86
CA ILE A 439 11.80 9.68 -10.11
C ILE A 439 13.25 10.10 -9.90
N VAL A 440 14.15 9.12 -9.81
CA VAL A 440 15.56 9.26 -9.43
C VAL A 440 16.45 8.43 -10.35
N PRO A 441 17.75 8.74 -10.49
CA PRO A 441 18.67 7.88 -11.23
C PRO A 441 18.80 6.50 -10.56
N GLN A 442 19.01 5.44 -11.37
CA GLN A 442 19.23 4.07 -10.89
C GLN A 442 20.49 3.92 -10.00
N GLU A 443 21.47 4.80 -10.21
CA GLU A 443 22.80 4.76 -9.60
C GLU A 443 23.56 3.45 -9.97
N THR A 444 24.81 3.29 -9.51
CA THR A 444 25.63 2.14 -9.90
C THR A 444 25.22 0.89 -9.13
N ALA A 445 24.64 -0.09 -9.83
CA ALA A 445 24.20 -1.35 -9.23
C ALA A 445 25.36 -2.16 -8.63
N THR A 446 25.13 -2.68 -7.42
CA THR A 446 25.99 -3.66 -6.75
C THR A 446 25.52 -5.09 -7.03
N TYR A 447 26.32 -6.08 -6.63
CA TYR A 447 25.93 -7.50 -6.72
C TYR A 447 24.66 -7.79 -5.90
N GLU A 448 24.57 -7.19 -4.71
CA GLU A 448 23.42 -7.37 -3.82
C GLU A 448 22.12 -6.81 -4.44
N ASP A 449 22.22 -5.64 -5.08
CA ASP A 449 21.10 -4.99 -5.78
C ASP A 449 20.56 -5.91 -6.89
N THR A 450 21.48 -6.44 -7.70
CA THR A 450 21.15 -7.34 -8.81
C THR A 450 20.49 -8.63 -8.32
N TYR A 451 20.99 -9.21 -7.22
CA TYR A 451 20.42 -10.42 -6.63
C TYR A 451 19.01 -10.19 -6.05
N GLN A 452 18.78 -9.02 -5.45
CA GLN A 452 17.48 -8.63 -4.89
C GLN A 452 16.49 -8.13 -5.96
N GLY A 453 16.95 -7.93 -7.20
CA GLY A 453 16.15 -7.37 -8.29
C GLY A 453 15.73 -5.92 -8.03
N LEU A 454 16.55 -5.18 -7.30
CA LEU A 454 16.37 -3.76 -6.97
C LEU A 454 17.44 -2.94 -7.69
N THR A 455 17.12 -1.69 -7.98
CA THR A 455 18.13 -0.69 -8.35
C THR A 455 18.89 -0.23 -7.10
N HIS A 456 20.05 0.42 -7.30
CA HIS A 456 20.88 0.82 -6.17
C HIS A 456 20.16 1.81 -5.25
N HIS A 457 19.51 2.81 -5.83
CA HIS A 457 18.70 3.75 -5.07
C HIS A 457 17.58 3.06 -4.28
N GLU A 458 16.88 2.09 -4.90
CA GLU A 458 15.83 1.33 -4.22
C GLU A 458 16.38 0.53 -3.04
N ASN A 459 17.54 -0.11 -3.16
CA ASN A 459 18.11 -0.85 -2.03
C ASN A 459 18.49 0.10 -0.87
N VAL A 460 19.13 1.24 -1.17
CA VAL A 460 19.47 2.25 -0.16
C VAL A 460 18.21 2.81 0.51
N CYS A 461 17.19 3.14 -0.27
CA CYS A 461 15.92 3.65 0.24
C CYS A 461 15.15 2.58 1.04
N GLY A 462 15.16 1.33 0.58
CA GLY A 462 14.53 0.19 1.23
C GLY A 462 15.22 -0.25 2.53
N ASN A 463 16.51 0.05 2.70
CA ASN A 463 17.25 -0.19 3.94
C ASN A 463 16.89 0.81 5.05
N LYS A 464 16.25 1.94 4.74
CA LYS A 464 15.71 2.84 5.76
C LYS A 464 14.68 2.10 6.61
N THR A 465 14.66 2.40 7.90
CA THR A 465 13.75 1.76 8.84
C THR A 465 12.43 2.51 8.97
N GLN A 466 11.38 1.79 9.32
CA GLN A 466 10.07 2.30 9.69
C GLN A 466 9.50 1.45 10.83
N GLU A 467 8.57 2.01 11.60
CA GLU A 467 7.92 1.29 12.69
C GLU A 467 6.69 0.54 12.18
N CYS A 468 6.55 -0.73 12.59
CA CYS A 468 5.33 -1.48 12.31
C CYS A 468 4.17 -0.95 13.17
N TYR A 469 3.07 -0.56 12.55
CA TYR A 469 1.88 -0.08 13.27
C TYR A 469 1.19 -1.15 14.14
N LYS A 470 1.38 -2.45 13.83
CA LYS A 470 0.79 -3.55 14.61
C LYS A 470 1.60 -3.88 15.88
N CYS A 471 2.93 -3.88 15.80
CA CYS A 471 3.77 -4.35 16.91
C CYS A 471 4.83 -3.36 17.41
N GLY A 472 4.97 -2.18 16.79
CA GLY A 472 5.93 -1.15 17.16
C GLY A 472 7.40 -1.51 16.90
N LYS A 473 7.69 -2.66 16.25
CA LYS A 473 9.06 -3.04 15.92
C LYS A 473 9.60 -2.17 14.78
N VAL A 474 10.84 -1.72 14.94
CA VAL A 474 11.59 -1.01 13.91
C VAL A 474 12.09 -2.03 12.89
N ILE A 475 11.63 -1.91 11.65
CA ILE A 475 11.88 -2.85 10.55
C ILE A 475 12.32 -2.08 9.30
N ARG A 476 13.07 -2.71 8.39
CA ARG A 476 13.46 -2.06 7.13
C ARG A 476 12.24 -1.93 6.21
N ARG A 477 12.16 -0.84 5.44
CA ARG A 477 11.06 -0.61 4.48
C ARG A 477 10.88 -1.78 3.52
N LYS A 478 11.99 -2.35 3.01
CA LYS A 478 11.96 -3.52 2.12
C LYS A 478 11.50 -4.82 2.77
N ASP A 479 11.53 -4.91 4.10
CA ASP A 479 11.13 -6.09 4.86
C ASP A 479 9.73 -5.95 5.49
N LEU A 480 9.07 -4.78 5.37
CA LEU A 480 7.75 -4.53 5.94
C LEU A 480 6.71 -5.52 5.41
N VAL A 481 6.65 -5.74 4.10
CA VAL A 481 5.74 -6.70 3.47
C VAL A 481 5.87 -8.09 4.10
N LYS A 482 7.11 -8.59 4.23
CA LYS A 482 7.38 -9.90 4.86
C LYS A 482 6.99 -9.91 6.34
N HIS A 483 7.25 -8.82 7.05
CA HIS A 483 6.89 -8.68 8.44
C HIS A 483 5.36 -8.66 8.66
N MET A 484 4.61 -8.03 7.76
CA MET A 484 3.15 -8.03 7.79
C MET A 484 2.58 -9.43 7.52
N LYS A 485 3.20 -10.19 6.60
CA LYS A 485 2.84 -11.61 6.38
C LYS A 485 3.08 -12.47 7.61
N LEU A 486 4.12 -12.22 8.39
CA LEU A 486 4.33 -12.92 9.66
C LEU A 486 3.19 -12.62 10.64
N HIS A 487 2.67 -11.39 10.70
CA HIS A 487 1.50 -11.08 11.51
C HIS A 487 0.24 -11.84 11.08
N GLU A 488 0.02 -12.03 9.79
CA GLU A 488 -1.12 -12.82 9.30
C GLU A 488 -0.93 -14.31 9.60
N LEU A 489 0.28 -14.85 9.48
CA LEU A 489 0.57 -16.23 9.88
C LEU A 489 0.38 -16.43 11.39
N ASP A 490 0.91 -15.52 12.22
CA ASP A 490 0.72 -15.54 13.67
C ASP A 490 -0.78 -15.47 14.03
N LYS A 491 -1.55 -14.66 13.29
CA LYS A 491 -3.01 -14.56 13.44
C LYS A 491 -3.69 -15.89 13.10
N VAL A 492 -3.29 -16.55 12.01
CA VAL A 492 -3.83 -17.87 11.63
C VAL A 492 -3.50 -18.91 12.70
N GLU A 493 -2.25 -19.00 13.11
CA GLU A 493 -1.82 -19.92 14.17
C GLU A 493 -2.57 -19.68 15.47
N TYR A 494 -2.77 -18.42 15.86
CA TYR A 494 -3.55 -18.05 17.03
C TYR A 494 -5.01 -18.54 16.92
N ASN A 495 -5.67 -18.33 15.79
CA ASN A 495 -7.06 -18.78 15.60
C ASN A 495 -7.21 -20.30 15.63
N HIS A 496 -6.21 -21.03 15.16
CA HIS A 496 -6.17 -22.50 15.21
C HIS A 496 -5.84 -23.02 16.62
N ALA A 497 -5.05 -22.28 17.40
CA ALA A 497 -4.65 -22.65 18.75
C ALA A 497 -5.69 -22.29 19.82
N VAL A 498 -6.55 -21.29 19.55
CA VAL A 498 -7.61 -20.87 20.48
C VAL A 498 -8.61 -22.02 20.65
N THR A 499 -8.60 -22.59 21.85
CA THR A 499 -9.58 -23.56 22.32
C THR A 499 -10.31 -22.94 23.52
N PHE A 500 -11.64 -22.89 23.45
CA PHE A 500 -12.45 -22.29 24.51
C PHE A 500 -13.28 -23.35 25.22
N ASN A 501 -12.84 -23.76 26.41
CA ASN A 501 -13.60 -24.67 27.27
C ASN A 501 -14.83 -23.97 27.84
N LYS A 502 -15.93 -23.97 27.08
CA LYS A 502 -17.20 -23.34 27.46
C LYS A 502 -17.82 -24.02 28.69
N CYS A 503 -18.46 -23.22 29.55
CA CYS A 503 -19.27 -23.71 30.66
C CYS A 503 -20.41 -24.61 30.17
N ALA A 504 -20.64 -25.75 30.84
CA ALA A 504 -21.74 -26.69 30.58
C ALA A 504 -23.15 -26.08 30.73
N ASN A 505 -23.28 -24.91 31.37
CA ASN A 505 -24.55 -24.19 31.37
C ASN A 505 -24.78 -23.52 30.01
N VAL A 506 -25.81 -23.96 29.29
CA VAL A 506 -26.19 -23.47 27.95
C VAL A 506 -26.45 -21.96 27.94
N ASN A 507 -26.84 -21.38 29.09
CA ASN A 507 -27.06 -19.94 29.23
C ASN A 507 -25.80 -19.15 29.60
N CYS A 508 -24.65 -19.80 29.74
CA CYS A 508 -23.39 -19.19 30.11
C CYS A 508 -22.38 -19.28 28.95
N ILE A 509 -21.66 -18.19 28.73
CA ILE A 509 -20.58 -18.10 27.73
C ILE A 509 -19.19 -18.02 28.36
N ASN A 510 -19.10 -18.11 29.69
CA ASN A 510 -17.82 -18.03 30.38
C ASN A 510 -17.04 -19.34 30.20
N SER A 511 -15.71 -19.24 30.28
CA SER A 511 -14.83 -20.40 30.32
C SER A 511 -14.93 -21.12 31.66
N GLN A 512 -14.65 -22.42 31.64
CA GLN A 512 -14.37 -23.22 32.82
C GLN A 512 -13.11 -22.69 33.53
N SER A 513 -13.05 -22.82 34.86
CA SER A 513 -11.86 -22.48 35.63
C SER A 513 -10.75 -23.52 35.43
N GLU A 514 -9.50 -23.14 35.69
CA GLU A 514 -8.31 -24.01 35.53
C GLU A 514 -8.41 -25.28 36.38
N SER A 515 -9.09 -25.21 37.53
CA SER A 515 -9.50 -26.36 38.32
C SER A 515 -10.91 -26.81 37.91
N ALA A 516 -11.02 -27.49 36.76
CA ALA A 516 -12.30 -27.96 36.24
C ALA A 516 -13.05 -28.80 37.29
N ASN A 517 -14.27 -28.39 37.64
CA ASN A 517 -15.17 -29.24 38.44
C ASN A 517 -15.74 -30.36 37.58
N GLU A 518 -16.14 -31.47 38.20
CA GLU A 518 -16.69 -32.64 37.51
C GLU A 518 -17.98 -32.34 36.71
N LEU A 519 -18.64 -31.21 37.00
CA LEU A 519 -19.84 -30.73 36.31
C LEU A 519 -19.52 -29.86 35.07
N GLN A 520 -18.25 -29.53 34.80
CA GLN A 520 -17.81 -28.66 33.69
C GLN A 520 -18.42 -27.24 33.74
N LEU A 521 -18.73 -26.72 34.94
CA LEU A 521 -19.32 -25.39 35.15
C LEU A 521 -18.24 -24.35 35.49
N CYS A 522 -18.42 -23.11 35.07
CA CYS A 522 -17.59 -21.97 35.52
C CYS A 522 -17.86 -21.62 37.00
N ASP A 523 -16.97 -20.86 37.63
CA ASP A 523 -17.06 -20.53 39.06
C ASP A 523 -18.37 -19.81 39.44
N LEU A 524 -18.90 -18.96 38.55
CA LEU A 524 -20.18 -18.28 38.77
C LEU A 524 -21.37 -19.26 38.77
N CYS A 525 -21.35 -20.27 37.90
CA CYS A 525 -22.42 -21.26 37.82
C CYS A 525 -22.30 -22.33 38.92
N PHE A 526 -21.06 -22.66 39.30
CA PHE A 526 -20.75 -23.68 40.30
C PHE A 526 -20.81 -23.17 41.74
N GLY A 527 -20.52 -21.89 42.00
CA GLY A 527 -20.49 -21.30 43.35
C GLY A 527 -21.72 -21.61 44.21
N PRO A 528 -22.98 -21.50 43.70
CA PRO A 528 -24.18 -21.85 44.45
C PRO A 528 -24.32 -23.35 44.78
N LEU A 529 -23.62 -24.22 44.04
CA LEU A 529 -23.65 -25.67 44.23
C LEU A 529 -22.55 -26.13 45.20
N TYR A 530 -21.47 -25.37 45.34
CA TYR A 530 -20.31 -25.70 46.15
C TYR A 530 -20.60 -25.90 47.65
N ILE A 531 -19.92 -26.89 48.25
CA ILE A 531 -19.83 -27.13 49.70
C ILE A 531 -18.41 -27.54 50.02
N SER A 532 -17.93 -27.12 51.19
CA SER A 532 -16.71 -27.65 51.79
C SER A 532 -16.86 -29.05 52.40
N GLN A 533 -18.08 -29.57 52.57
CA GLN A 533 -18.33 -30.89 53.15
C GLN A 533 -18.18 -31.99 52.09
N ASN A 534 -17.41 -33.03 52.40
CA ASN A 534 -17.26 -34.20 51.52
C ASN A 534 -18.59 -34.96 51.36
N ASP A 535 -19.06 -35.12 50.13
CA ASP A 535 -20.28 -35.86 49.76
C ASP A 535 -19.94 -36.97 48.75
N PRO A 536 -19.49 -38.15 49.20
CA PRO A 536 -19.09 -39.25 48.32
C PRO A 536 -20.27 -39.87 47.54
N THR A 537 -21.52 -39.53 47.89
CA THR A 537 -22.74 -40.09 47.27
C THR A 537 -23.43 -39.12 46.31
N ASN A 538 -22.96 -37.88 46.21
CA ASN A 538 -23.55 -36.79 45.43
C ASN A 538 -25.05 -36.50 45.72
N ILE A 539 -25.59 -36.98 46.85
CA ILE A 539 -27.00 -36.81 47.22
C ILE A 539 -27.28 -35.33 47.57
N LYS A 540 -26.37 -34.67 48.29
CA LYS A 540 -26.52 -33.24 48.64
C LYS A 540 -26.34 -32.37 47.41
N LEU A 541 -25.44 -32.75 46.49
CA LEU A 541 -25.27 -32.08 45.21
C LEU A 541 -26.55 -32.17 44.36
N GLN A 542 -27.12 -33.37 44.20
CA GLN A 542 -28.38 -33.59 43.49
C GLN A 542 -29.51 -32.73 44.07
N SER A 543 -29.72 -32.79 45.40
CA SER A 543 -30.78 -32.03 46.07
C SER A 543 -30.69 -30.51 45.82
N ARG A 544 -29.47 -29.97 45.66
CA ARG A 544 -29.27 -28.54 45.33
C ARG A 544 -29.60 -28.20 43.89
N ILE A 545 -29.23 -29.08 42.96
CA ILE A 545 -29.59 -28.93 41.55
C ILE A 545 -31.12 -29.01 41.41
N GLU A 546 -31.77 -29.95 42.09
CA GLU A 546 -33.23 -30.09 42.14
C GLU A 546 -33.88 -28.83 42.68
N ARG A 547 -33.41 -28.34 43.83
CA ARG A 547 -33.91 -27.10 44.43
C ARG A 547 -33.79 -25.91 43.47
N LYS A 548 -32.68 -25.80 42.74
CA LYS A 548 -32.43 -24.70 41.80
C LYS A 548 -33.41 -24.75 40.62
N TYR A 549 -33.57 -25.92 39.97
CA TYR A 549 -34.53 -26.08 38.89
C TYR A 549 -35.97 -25.89 39.35
N MET A 550 -36.34 -26.45 40.51
CA MET A 550 -37.68 -26.29 41.06
C MET A 550 -38.02 -24.83 41.35
N LEU A 551 -37.08 -24.03 41.86
CA LEU A 551 -37.29 -22.59 42.05
C LEU A 551 -37.46 -21.85 40.70
N GLN A 552 -36.65 -22.17 39.69
CA GLN A 552 -36.75 -21.56 38.36
C GLN A 552 -38.07 -21.91 37.65
N LEU A 553 -38.56 -23.14 37.77
CA LEU A 553 -39.79 -23.61 37.10
C LEU A 553 -41.07 -23.18 37.85
N SER A 554 -41.05 -23.13 39.19
CA SER A 554 -42.24 -22.78 39.99
C SER A 554 -42.42 -21.28 40.19
N LYS A 555 -41.36 -20.58 40.63
CA LYS A 555 -41.38 -19.14 40.96
C LYS A 555 -40.78 -18.29 39.85
N GLY A 556 -39.77 -18.80 39.15
CA GLY A 556 -38.98 -18.01 38.21
C GLY A 556 -37.91 -17.16 38.91
N CYS A 557 -37.03 -16.56 38.13
CA CYS A 557 -35.93 -15.73 38.64
C CYS A 557 -36.31 -14.26 38.90
N GLY A 558 -37.48 -13.81 38.42
CA GLY A 558 -37.98 -12.45 38.63
C GLY A 558 -37.30 -11.36 37.79
N GLN A 559 -36.39 -11.73 36.89
CA GLN A 559 -35.66 -10.79 36.03
C GLN A 559 -36.36 -10.59 34.68
N CYS A 560 -36.59 -9.34 34.28
CA CYS A 560 -37.31 -9.00 33.04
C CYS A 560 -36.53 -9.30 31.74
N TRP A 561 -35.20 -9.39 31.83
CA TRP A 561 -34.30 -9.67 30.71
C TRP A 561 -33.94 -11.17 30.59
N CYS A 562 -34.53 -12.04 31.42
CA CYS A 562 -34.24 -13.47 31.38
C CYS A 562 -34.88 -14.11 30.14
N ASN A 563 -34.08 -14.81 29.34
CA ASN A 563 -34.53 -15.56 28.15
C ASN A 563 -34.32 -17.09 28.30
N ASN A 564 -34.27 -17.60 29.54
CA ASN A 564 -34.02 -19.02 29.79
C ASN A 564 -35.30 -19.85 29.60
N GLU A 565 -35.22 -20.89 28.76
CA GLU A 565 -36.32 -21.82 28.48
C GLU A 565 -36.82 -22.58 29.72
N PHE A 566 -35.93 -22.87 30.68
CA PHE A 566 -36.22 -23.59 31.93
C PHE A 566 -36.51 -22.64 33.10
N CYS A 567 -37.03 -21.44 32.82
CA CYS A 567 -37.39 -20.45 33.83
C CYS A 567 -38.78 -19.88 33.56
N LYS A 568 -39.66 -19.92 34.56
CA LYS A 568 -41.03 -19.38 34.46
C LYS A 568 -41.08 -17.90 34.08
N THR A 569 -40.10 -17.12 34.54
CA THR A 569 -40.00 -15.69 34.17
C THR A 569 -39.54 -15.49 32.74
N GLY A 570 -38.67 -16.37 32.22
CA GLY A 570 -38.07 -16.21 30.88
C GLY A 570 -38.84 -16.90 29.77
N ASN A 571 -39.62 -17.94 30.08
CA ASN A 571 -40.47 -18.66 29.14
C ASN A 571 -41.95 -18.56 29.55
N PRO A 572 -42.75 -17.71 28.87
CA PRO A 572 -44.17 -17.53 29.17
C PRO A 572 -45.00 -18.82 29.09
N LYS A 573 -44.54 -19.81 28.32
CA LYS A 573 -45.21 -21.12 28.16
C LYS A 573 -45.25 -21.92 29.46
N LEU A 574 -44.34 -21.65 30.40
CA LEU A 574 -44.28 -22.33 31.70
C LEU A 574 -45.21 -21.73 32.76
N SER A 575 -45.90 -20.62 32.46
CA SER A 575 -46.72 -19.90 33.44
C SER A 575 -47.91 -20.72 33.97
N HIS A 576 -48.44 -21.61 33.14
CA HIS A 576 -49.60 -22.48 33.42
C HIS A 576 -49.23 -23.93 33.79
N ASN A 577 -47.95 -24.26 33.90
CA ASN A 577 -47.52 -25.62 34.19
C ASN A 577 -48.00 -26.10 35.57
N THR A 578 -48.49 -27.34 35.62
CA THR A 578 -48.79 -28.01 36.89
C THR A 578 -47.50 -28.47 37.56
N MET A 579 -47.59 -28.82 38.85
CA MET A 579 -46.45 -29.38 39.58
C MET A 579 -45.90 -30.66 38.91
N LYS A 580 -46.77 -31.46 38.29
CA LYS A 580 -46.38 -32.67 37.55
C LYS A 580 -45.57 -32.34 36.30
N ASP A 581 -45.97 -31.31 35.56
CA ASP A 581 -45.26 -30.86 34.35
C ASP A 581 -43.87 -30.30 34.69
N ASN A 582 -43.76 -29.56 35.81
CA ASN A 582 -42.47 -29.06 36.30
C ASN A 582 -41.53 -30.18 36.75
N LEU A 583 -42.06 -31.25 37.37
CA LEU A 583 -41.27 -32.44 37.72
C LEU A 583 -40.76 -33.16 36.47
N GLN A 584 -41.58 -33.25 35.42
CA GLN A 584 -41.20 -33.89 34.16
C GLN A 584 -40.10 -33.09 33.43
N LEU A 585 -40.24 -31.76 33.35
CA LEU A 585 -39.20 -30.90 32.78
C LEU A 585 -37.88 -30.94 33.56
N MET A 586 -37.97 -31.03 34.90
CA MET A 586 -36.79 -31.22 35.74
C MET A 586 -36.10 -32.55 35.42
N GLN A 587 -36.85 -33.65 35.28
CA GLN A 587 -36.27 -34.95 34.90
C GLN A 587 -35.57 -34.92 33.54
N VAL A 588 -36.13 -34.19 32.55
CA VAL A 588 -35.47 -33.97 31.25
C VAL A 588 -34.16 -33.22 31.44
N ALA A 589 -34.11 -32.17 32.26
CA ALA A 589 -32.87 -31.44 32.53
C ALA A 589 -31.80 -32.28 33.26
N PHE A 590 -32.21 -33.24 34.10
CA PHE A 590 -31.29 -34.16 34.77
C PHE A 590 -30.73 -35.25 33.84
N ALA A 591 -31.50 -35.66 32.83
CA ALA A 591 -31.05 -36.64 31.84
C ALA A 591 -29.82 -36.15 31.05
N SER A 592 -29.62 -34.83 30.94
CA SER A 592 -28.48 -34.23 30.26
C SER A 592 -27.23 -34.06 31.14
N ILE A 593 -27.23 -34.61 32.37
CA ILE A 593 -26.08 -34.59 33.29
C ILE A 593 -25.46 -35.99 33.34
N HIS A 594 -24.30 -36.15 32.73
CA HIS A 594 -23.63 -37.45 32.61
C HIS A 594 -22.58 -37.67 33.70
N LYS A 595 -21.93 -36.60 34.18
CA LYS A 595 -20.86 -36.66 35.20
C LYS A 595 -20.97 -35.53 36.24
N PRO A 596 -20.73 -35.79 37.54
CA PRO A 596 -20.62 -37.11 38.16
C PRO A 596 -21.98 -37.83 38.17
N LEU A 597 -21.96 -39.15 38.32
CA LEU A 597 -23.18 -39.96 38.38
C LEU A 597 -24.03 -39.54 39.60
N LEU A 598 -25.16 -38.91 39.31
CA LEU A 598 -26.15 -38.55 40.31
C LEU A 598 -27.04 -39.77 40.62
N PRO A 599 -27.51 -39.94 41.87
CA PRO A 599 -28.41 -41.03 42.26
C PRO A 599 -29.65 -41.20 41.37
N ILE A 600 -30.16 -40.11 40.77
CA ILE A 600 -31.29 -40.14 39.83
C ILE A 600 -30.93 -40.71 38.46
N ASN A 601 -29.69 -40.51 38.00
CA ASN A 601 -29.20 -40.98 36.69
C ASN A 601 -28.69 -42.42 36.77
N ASN A 602 -28.27 -42.87 37.96
CA ASN A 602 -27.85 -44.25 38.21
C ASN A 602 -29.02 -45.27 38.13
N LYS A 603 -30.27 -44.81 38.24
CA LYS A 603 -31.47 -45.67 38.16
C LYS A 603 -32.00 -45.88 36.74
N ASN A 604 -31.61 -45.03 35.78
CA ASN A 604 -32.19 -45.01 34.44
C ASN A 604 -31.25 -45.50 33.32
N GLY A 605 -30.07 -46.03 33.67
CA GLY A 605 -29.06 -46.47 32.71
C GLY A 605 -28.37 -45.26 32.07
N ALA A 606 -27.09 -45.07 32.35
CA ALA A 606 -26.29 -44.12 31.59
C ALA A 606 -26.22 -44.62 30.14
N GLY A 607 -26.86 -43.92 29.21
CA GLY A 607 -26.64 -44.17 27.79
C GLY A 607 -25.18 -43.90 27.49
N GLU A 608 -24.42 -44.95 27.17
CA GLU A 608 -23.16 -44.82 26.48
C GLU A 608 -23.46 -44.12 25.15
N GLY A 609 -22.87 -42.95 24.91
CA GLY A 609 -23.02 -42.26 23.65
C GLY A 609 -22.53 -43.13 22.49
N GLU A 610 -23.26 -43.11 21.38
CA GLU A 610 -22.75 -43.66 20.12
C GLU A 610 -21.41 -42.97 19.82
N ASN A 611 -20.31 -43.75 19.84
CA ASN A 611 -18.91 -43.37 19.56
C ASN A 611 -17.97 -43.12 20.76
N GLY A 612 -18.26 -43.60 21.97
CA GLY A 612 -17.23 -43.79 23.01
C GLY A 612 -16.55 -42.52 23.56
N SER A 613 -16.98 -41.32 23.16
CA SER A 613 -16.68 -40.06 23.82
C SER A 613 -17.71 -39.81 24.93
N ALA A 614 -17.26 -39.38 26.10
CA ALA A 614 -18.17 -39.05 27.19
C ALA A 614 -19.02 -37.84 26.79
N ALA A 615 -20.35 -37.99 26.77
CA ALA A 615 -21.26 -36.87 26.49
C ALA A 615 -21.06 -35.73 27.50
N ASP A 616 -20.97 -34.50 26.99
CA ASP A 616 -20.81 -33.31 27.82
C ASP A 616 -22.06 -33.08 28.69
N ASN A 617 -21.86 -32.48 29.85
CA ASN A 617 -22.97 -32.08 30.70
C ASN A 617 -23.68 -30.85 30.12
N MET A 618 -25.01 -30.79 30.23
CA MET A 618 -25.78 -29.59 29.90
C MET A 618 -26.63 -29.14 31.07
N PHE A 619 -26.60 -27.84 31.36
CA PHE A 619 -27.44 -27.19 32.37
C PHE A 619 -28.19 -25.99 31.79
N TRP A 620 -29.33 -25.66 32.39
CA TRP A 620 -30.14 -24.49 32.04
C TRP A 620 -30.40 -23.62 33.26
N PHE A 621 -29.33 -23.20 33.92
CA PHE A 621 -29.43 -22.28 35.06
C PHE A 621 -29.57 -20.84 34.59
N CYS A 622 -30.40 -20.06 35.29
CA CYS A 622 -30.45 -18.62 35.10
C CYS A 622 -29.09 -17.99 35.45
N VAL A 623 -28.67 -17.02 34.64
CA VAL A 623 -27.42 -16.27 34.78
C VAL A 623 -27.69 -14.81 35.11
N ASN A 624 -26.65 -14.02 35.36
CA ASN A 624 -26.76 -12.57 35.59
C ASN A 624 -26.93 -11.78 34.28
N GLU A 625 -27.25 -10.49 34.40
CA GLU A 625 -27.54 -9.62 33.25
C GLU A 625 -26.37 -9.53 32.27
N SER A 626 -25.14 -9.42 32.78
CA SER A 626 -23.93 -9.31 31.96
C SER A 626 -23.71 -10.56 31.09
N VAL A 627 -23.81 -11.76 31.67
CA VAL A 627 -23.67 -13.00 30.91
C VAL A 627 -24.83 -13.20 29.93
N SER A 628 -26.04 -12.78 30.30
CA SER A 628 -27.20 -12.84 29.41
C SER A 628 -27.05 -11.91 28.19
N LYS A 629 -26.53 -10.70 28.38
CA LYS A 629 -26.23 -9.76 27.26
C LYS A 629 -25.13 -10.30 26.36
N LYS A 630 -24.03 -10.80 26.93
CA LYS A 630 -22.93 -11.38 26.13
C LYS A 630 -23.36 -12.63 25.36
N LYS A 631 -24.28 -13.44 25.90
CA LYS A 631 -24.89 -14.56 25.17
C LYS A 631 -25.68 -14.08 23.95
N LEU A 632 -26.47 -13.01 24.10
CA LEU A 632 -27.21 -12.42 22.97
C LEU A 632 -26.26 -11.92 21.87
N TRP A 633 -25.17 -11.26 22.23
CA TRP A 633 -24.14 -10.86 21.26
C TRP A 633 -23.45 -12.05 20.59
N PHE A 634 -23.15 -13.11 21.34
CA PHE A 634 -22.59 -14.34 20.79
C PHE A 634 -23.54 -14.97 19.75
N ASP A 635 -24.83 -15.09 20.09
CA ASP A 635 -25.83 -15.70 19.20
C ASP A 635 -25.99 -14.85 17.92
N MET A 636 -26.00 -13.51 18.02
CA MET A 636 -26.01 -12.61 16.85
C MET A 636 -24.77 -12.77 15.96
N LEU A 637 -23.56 -12.75 16.53
CA LEU A 637 -22.31 -12.88 15.77
C LEU A 637 -22.17 -14.27 15.13
N LYS A 638 -22.75 -15.29 15.75
CA LYS A 638 -22.82 -16.65 15.21
C LYS A 638 -23.78 -16.75 14.03
N GLU A 639 -24.94 -16.09 14.09
CA GLU A 639 -25.90 -16.04 12.99
C GLU A 639 -25.37 -15.29 11.77
N GLU A 640 -24.51 -14.28 11.97
CA GLU A 640 -23.83 -13.56 10.89
C GLU A 640 -22.88 -14.46 10.08
N GLY A 641 -22.32 -15.51 10.68
CA GLY A 641 -21.46 -16.49 10.00
C GLY A 641 -20.15 -15.92 9.45
N GLU A 642 -19.74 -14.74 9.91
CA GLU A 642 -18.57 -14.02 9.38
C GLU A 642 -17.23 -14.65 9.77
N TYR A 643 -17.16 -15.45 10.84
CA TYR A 643 -15.91 -15.94 11.43
C TYR A 643 -15.81 -17.47 11.38
N ALA A 644 -14.59 -17.98 11.17
CA ALA A 644 -14.35 -19.42 10.97
C ALA A 644 -14.48 -20.27 12.25
N ASN A 645 -14.34 -19.70 13.44
CA ASN A 645 -14.30 -20.43 14.71
C ASN A 645 -15.17 -19.77 15.79
N ASP A 646 -16.13 -20.49 16.36
CA ASP A 646 -16.98 -19.98 17.46
C ASP A 646 -16.17 -19.62 18.73
N ASP A 647 -15.05 -20.32 18.96
CA ASP A 647 -14.22 -20.13 20.15
C ASP A 647 -13.53 -18.75 20.16
N ILE A 648 -13.24 -18.18 18.98
CA ILE A 648 -12.64 -16.84 18.87
C ILE A 648 -13.63 -15.76 19.32
N ILE A 649 -14.92 -15.96 19.05
CA ILE A 649 -16.00 -15.06 19.46
C ILE A 649 -16.14 -15.11 20.98
N LEU A 650 -16.10 -16.31 21.57
CA LEU A 650 -16.12 -16.49 23.03
C LEU A 650 -14.90 -15.86 23.70
N GLN A 651 -13.73 -15.97 23.10
CA GLN A 651 -12.50 -15.34 23.57
C GLN A 651 -12.60 -13.80 23.51
N ALA A 652 -13.16 -13.25 22.42
CA ALA A 652 -13.40 -11.81 22.28
C ALA A 652 -14.35 -11.27 23.37
N LEU A 653 -15.43 -12.01 23.66
CA LEU A 653 -16.42 -11.68 24.69
C LEU A 653 -15.88 -11.84 26.12
N LYS A 654 -14.83 -12.65 26.32
CA LYS A 654 -14.12 -12.75 27.61
C LYS A 654 -13.29 -11.50 27.88
N VAL A 655 -12.58 -10.99 26.88
CA VAL A 655 -11.67 -9.83 27.00
C VAL A 655 -12.44 -8.51 27.05
N ASN A 656 -13.53 -8.40 26.28
CA ASN A 656 -14.27 -7.15 26.10
C ASN A 656 -15.65 -7.17 26.78
N ASN A 657 -16.17 -5.98 27.09
CA ASN A 657 -17.47 -5.81 27.76
C ASN A 657 -18.53 -5.12 26.92
N ASP A 658 -18.16 -4.54 25.77
CA ASP A 658 -19.05 -3.79 24.88
C ASP A 658 -19.02 -4.36 23.46
N GLU A 659 -20.16 -4.33 22.76
CA GLU A 659 -20.32 -4.90 21.42
C GLU A 659 -19.35 -4.29 20.38
N SER A 660 -19.17 -2.97 20.40
CA SER A 660 -18.27 -2.28 19.47
C SER A 660 -16.81 -2.73 19.63
N SER A 661 -16.37 -2.89 20.87
CA SER A 661 -15.02 -3.35 21.19
C SER A 661 -14.81 -4.81 20.81
N VAL A 662 -15.84 -5.66 20.98
CA VAL A 662 -15.82 -7.06 20.53
C VAL A 662 -15.64 -7.13 19.01
N ARG A 663 -16.43 -6.36 18.25
CA ARG A 663 -16.32 -6.33 16.78
C ARG A 663 -14.97 -5.79 16.31
N GLN A 664 -14.44 -4.75 16.93
CA GLN A 664 -13.12 -4.22 16.61
C GLN A 664 -11.99 -5.22 16.89
N TRP A 665 -12.09 -5.94 18.01
CA TRP A 665 -11.14 -6.99 18.37
C TRP A 665 -11.19 -8.16 17.37
N LEU A 666 -12.40 -8.60 16.98
CA LEU A 666 -12.59 -9.66 15.99
C LEU A 666 -12.04 -9.27 14.62
N LYS A 667 -12.26 -8.04 14.15
CA LYS A 667 -11.66 -7.55 12.89
C LYS A 667 -10.13 -7.65 12.88
N SER A 668 -9.51 -7.36 14.02
CA SER A 668 -8.04 -7.35 14.14
C SER A 668 -7.46 -8.76 14.31
N ASN A 669 -8.16 -9.65 15.02
CA ASN A 669 -7.60 -10.92 15.50
C ASN A 669 -8.26 -12.17 14.92
N ALA A 670 -9.45 -12.11 14.32
CA ALA A 670 -10.17 -13.28 13.80
C ALA A 670 -10.06 -13.41 12.27
N ILE A 671 -10.17 -14.64 11.76
CA ILE A 671 -10.22 -14.94 10.32
C ILE A 671 -11.68 -14.97 9.85
N SER A 672 -11.94 -14.36 8.68
CA SER A 672 -13.25 -14.41 8.02
C SER A 672 -13.54 -15.80 7.46
N GLY A 673 -14.74 -16.34 7.71
CA GLY A 673 -15.15 -17.71 7.36
C GLY A 673 -15.17 -18.05 5.87
N GLY A 674 -14.94 -17.08 4.97
CA GLY A 674 -14.87 -17.27 3.52
C GLY A 674 -13.48 -17.61 2.97
N SER A 675 -12.45 -17.70 3.82
CA SER A 675 -11.07 -17.96 3.41
C SER A 675 -10.61 -19.34 3.88
N GLN A 676 -11.11 -20.40 3.25
CA GLN A 676 -10.48 -21.72 3.22
C GLN A 676 -10.13 -22.09 1.78
#